data_AF-A0A1U7N8T1-F1
#
_entry.id   AF-A0A1U7N8T1-F1
#
_cell.length_a   1.000
_cell.length_b   1.000
_cell.length_c   1.000
_cell.angle_alpha   90.00
_cell.angle_beta   90.00
_cell.angle_gamma   90.00
#
_symmetry.space_group_name_H-M   'P 1'
#
loop_
_entity.id
_entity.type
_entity.pdbx_description
1 polymer ?
#
loop_
_entity_poly.entity_id
_entity_poly.type
_entity_poly.pdbx_seq_one_letter_code
_entity_poly.pdbx_strand_id
1 'polypeptide(L)'
;MAGPKHLVKKIREAKKKQLKQLDLSSNFLSNDDVNFTEILTKVFNLSQLEVLDLSGKQLKTVPESIGKLTNLTKLNLSGNQLTIVPESIGKLTNLTELNLSGNKLTTVPESIGKLTNLTELNLSKNQLTIVPESIGKLTNLTKLNLSFNHFNQLTIVPESIGKLTNLTELNLSTNNLKKIPESINKLILLTQLDLSFNQLTIVPESITKLSNLTQLNLRDNPLKNIPIEIAEDGIGAIRSYFRQLKEGEDYIYEAKLLIVGEGCAGKTTLAKKIENPHYQLQNEKSTEGIDIIQWTFPLEDGRDFRVNIWDFGGQEIYHATHKFFLTKRSLYTLVVDTRKEHRNLYYWLNIVELLSDNSPLLIIKNQIQNRHIDINERALRGQFTNLKETLATNLATNRGLEDILTQIKFYVSNLPHIKEAALPRTWKQVREALEEDSRNYISLDEYLQICSNNGFTLYKDKLQLSGYLHDLGVCLHFQDDPLLKKTVILKPEWATDAVYKVLDNNDVISNQGRFNRADLEKIWSEEKYANMHEELLNLMSTFQLCYQIPGSKDSYIAPQLLTLNQPEYDWDESDNLILRCKYEFMPKGIISWFIVEMHELIYQQQHVWRSGVILNKDNTKAEVIEYYEKGEIQIRVTGQYKRDLLTIVTKELDKIHASYNRLRCSKLIPCNCDTCKNSQNPYFYEFDKLRERISNNKYTIECDSPPYKTVEVSSLIDDVIKPSDITPALQPPPKNKPEPDPRPINKPPEEKWTLSNKLALISIIAGLFVGIGGWLFNGLLNDKVIEKPSRDPGTQQEQLD
;
A
#
# COMPACT_ATOMS: atom_id res chain seq x y z
N MET A 1 -29.84 30.94 -1.40
CA MET A 1 -29.68 30.61 -2.84
C MET A 1 -29.84 31.88 -3.66
N ALA A 2 -28.77 32.38 -4.29
CA ALA A 2 -28.82 33.58 -5.14
C ALA A 2 -29.10 33.18 -6.60
N GLY A 3 -30.26 33.54 -7.15
CA GLY A 3 -30.70 33.14 -8.49
C GLY A 3 -30.02 33.87 -9.67
N PRO A 4 -30.47 33.61 -10.92
CA PRO A 4 -29.88 34.10 -12.17
C PRO A 4 -29.72 35.64 -12.25
N LYS A 5 -30.58 36.39 -11.54
CA LYS A 5 -30.57 37.87 -11.52
C LYS A 5 -29.27 38.45 -10.94
N HIS A 6 -28.65 37.77 -9.97
CA HIS A 6 -27.39 38.23 -9.36
C HIS A 6 -26.22 38.13 -10.36
N LEU A 7 -26.19 37.06 -11.15
CA LEU A 7 -25.16 36.84 -12.17
C LEU A 7 -25.27 37.86 -13.30
N VAL A 8 -26.50 38.12 -13.78
CA VAL A 8 -26.76 39.16 -14.79
C VAL A 8 -26.36 40.54 -14.28
N LYS A 9 -26.55 40.84 -12.97
CA LYS A 9 -26.09 42.08 -12.36
C LYS A 9 -24.56 42.19 -12.35
N LYS A 10 -23.85 41.14 -11.91
CA LYS A 10 -22.37 41.08 -11.97
C LYS A 10 -21.84 41.29 -13.38
N ILE A 11 -22.45 40.67 -14.39
CA ILE A 11 -22.06 40.82 -15.80
C ILE A 11 -22.29 42.27 -16.30
N ARG A 12 -23.43 42.88 -15.95
CA ARG A 12 -23.72 44.28 -16.29
C ARG A 12 -22.74 45.24 -15.61
N GLU A 13 -22.41 44.98 -14.35
CA GLU A 13 -21.40 45.75 -13.62
C GLU A 13 -20.01 45.60 -14.24
N ALA A 14 -19.63 44.38 -14.60
CA ALA A 14 -18.38 44.10 -15.30
C ALA A 14 -18.29 44.87 -16.62
N LYS A 15 -19.38 44.89 -17.39
CA LYS A 15 -19.48 45.68 -18.62
C LYS A 15 -19.39 47.19 -18.36
N LYS A 16 -20.14 47.71 -17.39
CA LYS A 16 -20.19 49.14 -17.08
C LYS A 16 -18.84 49.66 -16.54
N LYS A 17 -18.16 48.88 -15.71
CA LYS A 17 -16.89 49.24 -15.07
C LYS A 17 -15.66 48.80 -15.89
N GLN A 18 -15.86 48.21 -17.07
CA GLN A 18 -14.78 47.65 -17.90
C GLN A 18 -13.81 46.77 -17.11
N LEU A 19 -14.37 45.86 -16.30
CA LEU A 19 -13.54 44.98 -15.48
C LEU A 19 -12.68 44.09 -16.37
N LYS A 20 -11.41 43.94 -15.98
CA LYS A 20 -10.44 43.01 -16.57
C LYS A 20 -10.55 41.61 -15.98
N GLN A 21 -11.14 41.46 -14.80
CA GLN A 21 -11.28 40.18 -14.13
C GLN A 21 -12.74 39.91 -13.80
N LEU A 22 -13.19 38.68 -14.05
CA LEU A 22 -14.54 38.24 -13.73
C LEU A 22 -14.52 36.84 -13.11
N ASP A 23 -14.83 36.78 -11.82
CA ASP A 23 -15.00 35.53 -11.08
C ASP A 23 -16.49 35.21 -10.88
N LEU A 24 -16.91 34.09 -11.46
CA LEU A 24 -18.26 33.55 -11.29
C LEU A 24 -18.28 32.26 -10.44
N SER A 25 -17.14 31.72 -9.97
CA SER A 25 -16.99 30.43 -9.27
C SER A 25 -17.95 30.22 -8.08
N SER A 26 -18.23 31.27 -7.30
CA SER A 26 -19.04 31.18 -6.08
C SER A 26 -20.56 31.09 -6.29
N ASN A 27 -21.06 31.08 -7.53
CA ASN A 27 -22.50 31.14 -7.82
C ASN A 27 -23.02 29.76 -8.25
N PHE A 28 -23.96 29.19 -7.50
CA PHE A 28 -24.60 27.91 -7.83
C PHE A 28 -25.56 28.10 -9.01
N LEU A 29 -25.38 27.35 -10.09
CA LEU A 29 -26.23 27.38 -11.28
C LEU A 29 -26.48 25.95 -11.74
N SER A 30 -27.76 25.58 -11.93
CA SER A 30 -28.17 24.32 -12.56
C SER A 30 -28.28 24.52 -14.07
N ASN A 31 -27.78 23.56 -14.83
CA ASN A 31 -27.69 23.63 -16.30
C ASN A 31 -29.03 23.36 -17.02
N ASP A 32 -30.14 23.25 -16.29
CA ASP A 32 -31.50 23.04 -16.82
C ASP A 32 -32.19 24.36 -17.21
N ASP A 33 -31.57 25.51 -16.99
CA ASP A 33 -32.09 26.81 -17.38
C ASP A 33 -31.69 27.17 -18.83
N VAL A 34 -32.69 27.27 -19.72
CA VAL A 34 -32.61 27.80 -21.11
C VAL A 34 -31.88 29.16 -21.21
N ASN A 35 -31.71 29.87 -20.08
CA ASN A 35 -31.08 31.20 -19.98
C ASN A 35 -29.54 31.15 -19.85
N PHE A 36 -28.93 30.00 -19.57
CA PHE A 36 -27.51 29.93 -19.20
C PHE A 36 -26.55 30.09 -20.42
N THR A 37 -26.87 29.50 -21.56
CA THR A 37 -26.13 29.73 -22.82
C THR A 37 -26.18 31.19 -23.25
N GLU A 38 -27.32 31.87 -23.02
CA GLU A 38 -27.48 33.30 -23.29
C GLU A 38 -26.59 34.15 -22.35
N ILE A 39 -26.52 33.75 -21.08
CA ILE A 39 -25.64 34.37 -20.07
C ILE A 39 -24.16 34.23 -20.47
N LEU A 40 -23.70 33.02 -20.85
CA LEU A 40 -22.33 32.81 -21.33
C LEU A 40 -22.04 33.65 -22.57
N THR A 41 -23.00 33.75 -23.50
CA THR A 41 -22.85 34.60 -24.69
C THR A 41 -22.68 36.09 -24.30
N LYS A 42 -23.35 36.56 -23.25
CA LYS A 42 -23.16 37.92 -22.70
C LYS A 42 -21.79 38.09 -22.05
N VAL A 43 -21.31 37.10 -21.30
CA VAL A 43 -19.94 37.09 -20.73
C VAL A 43 -18.90 37.13 -21.84
N PHE A 44 -19.07 36.34 -22.89
CA PHE A 44 -18.09 36.22 -23.98
C PHE A 44 -18.08 37.42 -24.94
N ASN A 45 -19.01 38.35 -24.79
CA ASN A 45 -18.95 39.66 -25.46
C ASN A 45 -18.18 40.72 -24.65
N LEU A 46 -17.65 40.38 -23.47
CA LEU A 46 -16.80 41.26 -22.65
C LEU A 46 -15.33 41.13 -23.07
N SER A 47 -15.00 41.56 -24.29
CA SER A 47 -13.67 41.37 -24.91
C SER A 47 -12.51 42.02 -24.13
N GLN A 48 -12.78 42.89 -23.17
CA GLN A 48 -11.77 43.49 -22.30
C GLN A 48 -11.28 42.58 -21.16
N LEU A 49 -11.88 41.40 -20.96
CA LEU A 49 -11.48 40.47 -19.90
C LEU A 49 -10.09 39.88 -20.16
N GLU A 50 -9.28 39.89 -19.10
CA GLU A 50 -7.96 39.25 -18.99
C GLU A 50 -8.04 37.99 -18.12
N VAL A 51 -8.91 37.95 -17.10
CA VAL A 51 -9.11 36.80 -16.22
C VAL A 51 -10.59 36.41 -16.18
N LEU A 52 -10.88 35.13 -16.41
CA LEU A 52 -12.23 34.58 -16.34
C LEU A 52 -12.26 33.27 -15.54
N ASP A 53 -13.05 33.24 -14.48
CA ASP A 53 -13.33 32.03 -13.70
C ASP A 53 -14.79 31.58 -13.84
N LEU A 54 -14.97 30.41 -14.44
CA LEU A 54 -16.23 29.70 -14.66
C LEU A 54 -16.22 28.30 -14.01
N SER A 55 -15.42 28.11 -12.96
CA SER A 55 -15.32 26.82 -12.29
C SER A 55 -16.58 26.45 -11.51
N GLY A 56 -16.87 25.15 -11.39
CA GLY A 56 -17.97 24.65 -10.57
C GLY A 56 -19.35 25.10 -11.05
N LYS A 57 -19.61 25.13 -12.36
CA LYS A 57 -20.86 25.63 -12.97
C LYS A 57 -21.69 24.54 -13.63
N GLN A 58 -21.28 23.28 -13.52
CA GLN A 58 -21.93 22.15 -14.18
C GLN A 58 -22.04 22.31 -15.70
N LEU A 59 -21.12 23.05 -16.34
CA LEU A 59 -21.12 23.29 -17.78
C LEU A 59 -21.02 21.97 -18.55
N LYS A 60 -21.94 21.73 -19.49
CA LYS A 60 -21.85 20.59 -20.41
C LYS A 60 -21.07 20.95 -21.68
N THR A 61 -21.15 22.20 -22.10
CA THR A 61 -20.45 22.73 -23.29
C THR A 61 -19.98 24.16 -23.05
N VAL A 62 -18.99 24.59 -23.83
CA VAL A 62 -18.61 26.00 -23.98
C VAL A 62 -18.84 26.38 -25.45
N PRO A 63 -19.64 27.42 -25.75
CA PRO A 63 -19.89 27.82 -27.13
C PRO A 63 -18.66 28.45 -27.79
N GLU A 64 -18.61 28.38 -29.13
CA GLU A 64 -17.53 28.93 -29.96
C GLU A 64 -17.29 30.44 -29.78
N SER A 65 -18.24 31.15 -29.17
CA SER A 65 -18.10 32.57 -28.85
C SER A 65 -17.04 32.86 -27.78
N ILE A 66 -16.56 31.86 -27.04
CA ILE A 66 -15.42 32.01 -26.11
C ILE A 66 -14.20 32.63 -26.80
N GLY A 67 -13.96 32.29 -28.08
CA GLY A 67 -12.85 32.82 -28.87
C GLY A 67 -12.91 34.32 -29.16
N LYS A 68 -13.96 35.03 -28.74
CA LYS A 68 -14.03 36.51 -28.79
C LYS A 68 -13.21 37.18 -27.68
N LEU A 69 -12.90 36.46 -26.60
CA LEU A 69 -12.20 36.99 -25.43
C LEU A 69 -10.67 37.00 -25.63
N THR A 70 -10.19 37.56 -26.74
CA THR A 70 -8.78 37.46 -27.19
C THR A 70 -7.77 38.09 -26.23
N ASN A 71 -8.21 38.92 -25.28
CA ASN A 71 -7.35 39.51 -24.24
C ASN A 71 -7.16 38.62 -23.01
N LEU A 72 -7.81 37.44 -22.95
CA LEU A 72 -7.66 36.53 -21.81
C LEU A 72 -6.22 36.05 -21.68
N THR A 73 -5.70 36.18 -20.46
CA THR A 73 -4.45 35.61 -19.97
C THR A 73 -4.70 34.42 -19.05
N LYS A 74 -5.82 34.40 -18.32
CA LYS A 74 -6.19 33.30 -17.42
C LYS A 74 -7.63 32.84 -17.64
N LEU A 75 -7.82 31.54 -17.83
CA LEU A 75 -9.13 30.91 -17.98
C LEU A 75 -9.27 29.67 -17.09
N ASN A 76 -10.24 29.71 -16.16
CA ASN A 76 -10.58 28.58 -15.31
C ASN A 76 -11.97 28.03 -15.67
N LEU A 77 -12.00 26.78 -16.14
CA LEU A 77 -13.19 26.00 -16.51
C LEU A 77 -13.28 24.70 -15.69
N SER A 78 -12.58 24.63 -14.57
CA SER A 78 -12.49 23.39 -13.77
C SER A 78 -13.80 23.02 -13.05
N GLY A 79 -13.96 21.74 -12.67
CA GLY A 79 -15.11 21.27 -11.89
C GLY A 79 -16.44 21.40 -12.64
N ASN A 80 -16.43 21.13 -13.94
CA ASN A 80 -17.60 21.20 -14.81
C ASN A 80 -17.95 19.81 -15.37
N GLN A 81 -18.80 19.73 -16.39
CA GLN A 81 -19.21 18.49 -17.05
C GLN A 81 -18.88 18.51 -18.54
N LEU A 82 -17.83 19.25 -18.94
CA LEU A 82 -17.47 19.45 -20.33
C LEU A 82 -17.04 18.12 -20.96
N THR A 83 -17.64 17.76 -22.08
CA THR A 83 -17.23 16.60 -22.90
C THR A 83 -16.31 17.01 -24.05
N ILE A 84 -16.34 18.28 -24.46
CA ILE A 84 -15.52 18.86 -25.52
C ILE A 84 -15.14 20.31 -25.17
N VAL A 85 -13.97 20.74 -25.65
CA VAL A 85 -13.55 22.14 -25.70
C VAL A 85 -13.67 22.62 -27.16
N PRO A 86 -14.31 23.76 -27.45
CA PRO A 86 -14.49 24.25 -28.82
C PRO A 86 -13.17 24.63 -29.49
N GLU A 87 -13.10 24.51 -30.83
CA GLU A 87 -11.89 24.83 -31.61
C GLU A 87 -11.50 26.32 -31.53
N SER A 88 -12.46 27.20 -31.25
CA SER A 88 -12.19 28.61 -30.99
C SER A 88 -11.34 28.89 -29.76
N ILE A 89 -11.11 27.91 -28.87
CA ILE A 89 -10.18 28.09 -27.74
C ILE A 89 -8.80 28.53 -28.25
N GLY A 90 -8.35 28.01 -29.40
CA GLY A 90 -7.08 28.38 -30.00
C GLY A 90 -7.00 29.82 -30.54
N LYS A 91 -8.08 30.61 -30.47
CA LYS A 91 -8.05 32.06 -30.75
C LYS A 91 -7.56 32.88 -29.55
N LEU A 92 -7.52 32.29 -28.36
CA LEU A 92 -7.13 32.97 -27.13
C LEU A 92 -5.61 32.98 -26.94
N THR A 93 -4.88 33.48 -27.94
CA THR A 93 -3.41 33.35 -28.03
C THR A 93 -2.65 34.06 -26.91
N ASN A 94 -3.29 34.94 -26.14
CA ASN A 94 -2.71 35.60 -24.96
C ASN A 94 -2.79 34.77 -23.68
N LEU A 95 -3.43 33.60 -23.70
CA LEU A 95 -3.55 32.73 -22.52
C LEU A 95 -2.17 32.28 -22.04
N THR A 96 -1.92 32.50 -20.75
CA THR A 96 -0.79 31.98 -19.99
C THR A 96 -1.23 30.84 -19.07
N GLU A 97 -2.46 30.86 -18.56
CA GLU A 97 -2.99 29.83 -17.65
C GLU A 97 -4.35 29.29 -18.13
N LEU A 98 -4.45 27.97 -18.30
CA LEU A 98 -5.68 27.29 -18.67
C LEU A 98 -5.94 26.09 -17.75
N ASN A 99 -7.05 26.15 -17.00
CA ASN A 99 -7.49 25.07 -16.13
C ASN A 99 -8.78 24.44 -16.64
N LEU A 100 -8.70 23.17 -17.05
CA LEU A 100 -9.79 22.33 -17.54
C LEU A 100 -10.03 21.10 -16.65
N SER A 101 -9.45 21.09 -15.44
CA SER A 101 -9.50 19.91 -14.57
C SER A 101 -10.90 19.58 -14.06
N GLY A 102 -11.18 18.32 -13.74
CA GLY A 102 -12.47 17.92 -13.17
C GLY A 102 -13.62 18.07 -14.16
N ASN A 103 -13.43 17.55 -15.38
CA ASN A 103 -14.42 17.56 -16.46
C ASN A 103 -14.60 16.13 -17.03
N LYS A 104 -15.27 15.99 -18.18
CA LYS A 104 -15.53 14.70 -18.85
C LYS A 104 -14.88 14.67 -20.25
N LEU A 105 -13.75 15.36 -20.42
CA LEU A 105 -13.08 15.47 -21.72
C LEU A 105 -12.44 14.13 -22.09
N THR A 106 -12.73 13.63 -23.30
CA THR A 106 -12.07 12.44 -23.86
C THR A 106 -10.84 12.78 -24.72
N THR A 107 -10.79 14.02 -25.20
CA THR A 107 -9.66 14.61 -25.93
C THR A 107 -9.67 16.14 -25.75
N VAL A 108 -8.60 16.81 -26.21
CA VAL A 108 -8.55 18.27 -26.38
C VAL A 108 -8.35 18.60 -27.86
N PRO A 109 -8.91 19.72 -28.37
CA PRO A 109 -8.84 20.06 -29.79
C PRO A 109 -7.41 20.36 -30.23
N GLU A 110 -7.08 20.08 -31.50
CA GLU A 110 -5.76 20.36 -32.08
C GLU A 110 -5.40 21.85 -32.06
N SER A 111 -6.41 22.73 -32.02
CA SER A 111 -6.22 24.17 -31.83
C SER A 111 -5.61 24.55 -30.49
N ILE A 112 -5.55 23.66 -29.49
CA ILE A 112 -4.85 23.93 -28.23
C ILE A 112 -3.40 24.33 -28.48
N GLY A 113 -2.74 23.73 -29.47
CA GLY A 113 -1.35 24.05 -29.84
C GLY A 113 -1.15 25.46 -30.43
N LYS A 114 -2.21 26.26 -30.62
CA LYS A 114 -2.12 27.68 -30.99
C LYS A 114 -1.89 28.59 -29.78
N LEU A 115 -2.08 28.08 -28.56
CA LEU A 115 -1.90 28.84 -27.31
C LEU A 115 -0.43 28.93 -26.93
N THR A 116 0.43 29.45 -27.81
CA THR A 116 1.89 29.39 -27.65
C THR A 116 2.43 30.18 -26.44
N ASN A 117 1.63 31.08 -25.85
CA ASN A 117 1.98 31.81 -24.62
C ASN A 117 1.65 31.06 -23.33
N LEU A 118 1.06 29.86 -23.43
CA LEU A 118 0.62 29.09 -22.27
C LEU A 118 1.82 28.61 -21.46
N THR A 119 1.82 28.95 -20.16
CA THR A 119 2.82 28.52 -19.18
C THR A 119 2.28 27.43 -18.27
N GLU A 120 0.97 27.42 -17.97
CA GLU A 120 0.33 26.41 -17.15
C GLU A 120 -0.91 25.80 -17.81
N LEU A 121 -0.94 24.47 -17.90
CA LEU A 121 -2.09 23.71 -18.42
C LEU A 121 -2.46 22.59 -17.46
N ASN A 122 -3.70 22.63 -16.97
CA ASN A 122 -4.25 21.59 -16.12
C ASN A 122 -5.42 20.86 -16.79
N LEU A 123 -5.20 19.58 -17.09
CA LEU A 123 -6.16 18.65 -17.69
C LEU A 123 -6.49 17.47 -16.76
N SER A 124 -6.08 17.53 -15.50
CA SER A 124 -6.32 16.44 -14.54
C SER A 124 -7.79 16.15 -14.29
N LYS A 125 -8.12 14.94 -13.80
CA LYS A 125 -9.51 14.57 -13.47
C LYS A 125 -10.46 14.70 -14.68
N ASN A 126 -10.04 14.22 -15.84
CA ASN A 126 -10.83 14.14 -17.08
C ASN A 126 -11.03 12.67 -17.49
N GLN A 127 -11.40 12.40 -18.74
CA GLN A 127 -11.57 11.07 -19.33
C GLN A 127 -10.66 10.89 -20.55
N LEU A 128 -9.50 11.55 -20.57
CA LEU A 128 -8.64 11.61 -21.75
C LEU A 128 -8.19 10.21 -22.14
N THR A 129 -8.40 9.85 -23.41
CA THR A 129 -7.87 8.63 -24.01
C THR A 129 -6.61 8.92 -24.82
N ILE A 130 -6.51 10.14 -25.35
CA ILE A 130 -5.43 10.63 -26.21
C ILE A 130 -5.11 12.08 -25.84
N VAL A 131 -3.82 12.43 -25.91
CA VAL A 131 -3.34 13.81 -25.92
C VAL A 131 -2.86 14.12 -27.35
N PRO A 132 -3.33 15.19 -28.00
CA PRO A 132 -2.98 15.47 -29.39
C PRO A 132 -1.51 15.86 -29.56
N GLU A 133 -0.95 15.58 -30.74
CA GLU A 133 0.45 15.92 -31.08
C GLU A 133 0.72 17.43 -31.07
N SER A 134 -0.33 18.26 -31.23
CA SER A 134 -0.22 19.71 -31.10
C SER A 134 0.17 20.20 -29.71
N ILE A 135 0.08 19.35 -28.67
CA ILE A 135 0.54 19.73 -27.32
C ILE A 135 2.01 20.17 -27.35
N GLY A 136 2.85 19.53 -28.16
CA GLY A 136 4.26 19.89 -28.29
C GLY A 136 4.53 21.23 -28.98
N LYS A 137 3.50 21.98 -29.41
CA LYS A 137 3.64 23.36 -29.89
C LYS A 137 3.63 24.38 -28.75
N LEU A 138 3.26 23.98 -27.54
CA LEU A 138 3.19 24.85 -26.35
C LEU A 138 4.57 25.05 -25.73
N THR A 139 5.54 25.57 -26.49
CA THR A 139 6.96 25.59 -26.07
C THR A 139 7.25 26.46 -24.84
N ASN A 140 6.35 27.35 -24.44
CA ASN A 140 6.46 28.16 -23.22
C ASN A 140 5.90 27.47 -21.97
N LEU A 141 5.35 26.26 -22.10
CA LEU A 141 4.71 25.56 -21.00
C LEU A 141 5.75 25.15 -19.95
N THR A 142 5.52 25.57 -18.71
CA THR A 142 6.35 25.24 -17.54
C THR A 142 5.69 24.18 -16.67
N LYS A 143 4.34 24.13 -16.62
CA LYS A 143 3.59 23.13 -15.85
C LYS A 143 2.52 22.44 -16.68
N LEU A 144 2.52 21.11 -16.65
CA LEU A 144 1.51 20.28 -17.29
C LEU A 144 0.99 19.21 -16.33
N ASN A 145 -0.32 19.21 -16.10
CA ASN A 145 -0.98 18.19 -15.29
C ASN A 145 -2.00 17.39 -16.10
N LEU A 146 -1.74 16.09 -16.24
CA LEU A 146 -2.53 15.08 -16.96
C LEU A 146 -2.93 13.92 -16.02
N SER A 147 -2.91 14.13 -14.70
CA SER A 147 -3.20 13.08 -13.72
C SER A 147 -4.69 12.74 -13.60
N PHE A 148 -5.00 11.55 -13.06
CA PHE A 148 -6.37 11.13 -12.77
C PHE A 148 -7.31 11.17 -13.98
N ASN A 149 -6.89 10.71 -15.17
CA ASN A 149 -7.85 10.55 -16.27
C ASN A 149 -8.66 9.25 -16.07
N HIS A 150 -9.94 9.44 -15.70
CA HIS A 150 -10.89 8.46 -15.19
C HIS A 150 -11.04 7.23 -16.11
N PHE A 151 -11.17 6.04 -15.50
CA PHE A 151 -11.07 4.72 -16.13
C PHE A 151 -9.68 4.37 -16.70
N ASN A 152 -8.65 5.15 -16.36
CA ASN A 152 -7.26 4.90 -16.73
C ASN A 152 -7.09 4.65 -18.24
N GLN A 153 -7.83 5.34 -19.11
CA GLN A 153 -7.80 5.02 -20.54
C GLN A 153 -6.60 5.63 -21.26
N LEU A 154 -5.93 6.63 -20.67
CA LEU A 154 -4.69 7.17 -21.21
C LEU A 154 -3.57 6.15 -21.06
N THR A 155 -3.17 5.56 -22.18
CA THR A 155 -2.14 4.49 -22.22
C THR A 155 -0.82 4.95 -22.80
N ILE A 156 -0.81 6.08 -23.52
CA ILE A 156 0.34 6.64 -24.23
C ILE A 156 0.29 8.17 -24.13
N VAL A 157 1.46 8.80 -23.99
CA VAL A 157 1.68 10.24 -24.17
C VAL A 157 2.45 10.44 -25.49
N PRO A 158 2.08 11.41 -26.35
CA PRO A 158 2.73 11.60 -27.64
C PRO A 158 4.22 11.98 -27.51
N GLU A 159 5.04 11.57 -28.47
CA GLU A 159 6.47 11.91 -28.52
C GLU A 159 6.73 13.42 -28.71
N SER A 160 5.73 14.18 -29.15
CA SER A 160 5.81 15.64 -29.16
C SER A 160 5.94 16.27 -27.77
N ILE A 161 5.66 15.54 -26.69
CA ILE A 161 5.86 16.04 -25.32
C ILE A 161 7.30 16.51 -25.09
N GLY A 162 8.29 15.84 -25.69
CA GLY A 162 9.69 16.24 -25.59
C GLY A 162 10.05 17.57 -26.28
N LYS A 163 9.10 18.23 -26.96
CA LYS A 163 9.27 19.59 -27.49
C LYS A 163 9.01 20.68 -26.45
N LEU A 164 8.44 20.32 -25.29
CA LEU A 164 8.14 21.24 -24.20
C LEU A 164 9.39 21.55 -23.36
N THR A 165 10.44 22.09 -23.98
CA THR A 165 11.77 22.22 -23.35
C THR A 165 11.83 23.14 -22.13
N ASN A 166 10.80 23.98 -21.92
CA ASN A 166 10.64 24.84 -20.75
C ASN A 166 9.89 24.18 -19.58
N LEU A 167 9.46 22.92 -19.73
CA LEU A 167 8.66 22.23 -18.72
C LEU A 167 9.49 21.93 -17.47
N THR A 168 9.01 22.39 -16.32
CA THR A 168 9.63 22.17 -15.00
C THR A 168 8.86 21.15 -14.17
N GLU A 169 7.55 21.02 -14.40
CA GLU A 169 6.66 20.09 -13.68
C GLU A 169 5.77 19.32 -14.66
N LEU A 170 5.81 17.99 -14.57
CA LEU A 170 4.95 17.09 -15.35
C LEU A 170 4.29 16.07 -14.42
N ASN A 171 2.96 16.10 -14.36
CA ASN A 171 2.20 15.12 -13.61
C ASN A 171 1.38 14.21 -14.55
N LEU A 172 1.69 12.92 -14.53
CA LEU A 172 1.08 11.84 -15.31
C LEU A 172 0.54 10.71 -14.40
N SER A 173 0.39 10.95 -13.09
CA SER A 173 -0.04 9.90 -12.17
C SER A 173 -1.49 9.49 -12.33
N THR A 174 -1.81 8.26 -11.90
CA THR A 174 -3.15 7.68 -11.97
C THR A 174 -3.69 7.64 -13.40
N ASN A 175 -2.98 6.90 -14.26
CA ASN A 175 -3.32 6.59 -15.67
C ASN A 175 -3.04 5.09 -15.95
N ASN A 176 -3.10 4.62 -17.21
CA ASN A 176 -2.61 3.26 -17.59
C ASN A 176 -1.42 3.35 -18.55
N LEU A 177 -0.49 4.29 -18.31
CA LEU A 177 0.70 4.40 -19.14
C LEU A 177 1.50 3.12 -19.07
N LYS A 178 1.78 2.53 -20.23
CA LYS A 178 2.59 1.30 -20.34
C LYS A 178 4.07 1.60 -20.56
N LYS A 179 4.38 2.79 -21.08
CA LYS A 179 5.73 3.24 -21.41
C LYS A 179 5.87 4.74 -21.15
N ILE A 180 7.08 5.14 -20.79
CA ILE A 180 7.53 6.53 -20.81
C ILE A 180 8.04 6.83 -22.23
N PRO A 181 7.60 7.92 -22.90
CA PRO A 181 8.07 8.25 -24.24
C PRO A 181 9.58 8.53 -24.24
N GLU A 182 10.30 8.12 -25.28
CA GLU A 182 11.77 8.27 -25.32
C GLU A 182 12.19 9.74 -25.35
N SER A 183 11.37 10.60 -25.97
CA SER A 183 11.56 12.05 -26.01
C SER A 183 11.50 12.75 -24.66
N ILE A 184 11.12 12.06 -23.57
CA ILE A 184 11.12 12.64 -22.22
C ILE A 184 12.50 13.21 -21.89
N ASN A 185 13.58 12.58 -22.37
CA ASN A 185 14.96 12.99 -22.13
C ASN A 185 15.32 14.40 -22.65
N LYS A 186 14.47 15.01 -23.48
CA LYS A 186 14.64 16.38 -24.00
C LYS A 186 14.18 17.44 -23.01
N LEU A 187 13.43 17.06 -21.97
CA LEU A 187 12.89 17.97 -20.95
C LEU A 187 13.95 18.32 -19.90
N ILE A 188 15.07 18.90 -20.31
CA ILE A 188 16.25 19.12 -19.45
C ILE A 188 16.00 20.05 -18.25
N LEU A 189 14.96 20.88 -18.30
CA LEU A 189 14.55 21.77 -17.20
C LEU A 189 13.56 21.11 -16.22
N LEU A 190 13.14 19.87 -16.47
CA LEU A 190 12.18 19.16 -15.63
C LEU A 190 12.76 18.90 -14.24
N THR A 191 12.07 19.39 -13.22
CA THR A 191 12.44 19.25 -11.80
C THR A 191 11.56 18.24 -11.07
N GLN A 192 10.30 18.10 -11.52
CA GLN A 192 9.31 17.21 -10.93
C GLN A 192 8.61 16.37 -12.01
N LEU A 193 8.60 15.05 -11.81
CA LEU A 193 7.92 14.08 -12.66
C LEU A 193 7.15 13.07 -11.80
N ASP A 194 5.84 13.08 -11.89
CA ASP A 194 4.99 12.09 -11.22
C ASP A 194 4.39 11.11 -12.24
N LEU A 195 4.77 9.84 -12.11
CA LEU A 195 4.35 8.71 -12.94
C LEU A 195 3.68 7.61 -12.10
N SER A 196 3.35 7.90 -10.84
CA SER A 196 2.76 6.92 -9.92
C SER A 196 1.40 6.40 -10.39
N PHE A 197 1.00 5.21 -9.94
CA PHE A 197 -0.27 4.58 -10.30
C PHE A 197 -0.46 4.47 -11.82
N ASN A 198 0.47 3.77 -12.47
CA ASN A 198 0.44 3.48 -13.91
C ASN A 198 0.68 1.98 -14.16
N GLN A 199 0.96 1.60 -15.41
CA GLN A 199 1.23 0.22 -15.81
C GLN A 199 2.63 0.09 -16.42
N LEU A 200 3.58 0.91 -15.94
CA LEU A 200 4.95 0.91 -16.42
C LEU A 200 5.66 -0.36 -15.97
N THR A 201 6.27 -1.07 -16.92
CA THR A 201 7.11 -2.24 -16.62
C THR A 201 8.60 -1.93 -16.72
N ILE A 202 8.97 -0.84 -17.38
CA ILE A 202 10.34 -0.46 -17.67
C ILE A 202 10.55 1.01 -17.35
N VAL A 203 11.60 1.30 -16.56
CA VAL A 203 12.19 2.64 -16.47
C VAL A 203 13.30 2.72 -17.52
N PRO A 204 13.20 3.58 -18.56
CA PRO A 204 14.23 3.68 -19.58
C PRO A 204 15.46 4.42 -19.05
N GLU A 205 16.67 4.01 -19.45
CA GLU A 205 17.92 4.69 -19.10
C GLU A 205 17.90 6.18 -19.48
N SER A 206 17.12 6.54 -20.52
CA SER A 206 16.98 7.92 -20.98
C SER A 206 16.47 8.89 -19.88
N ILE A 207 15.79 8.40 -18.84
CA ILE A 207 15.36 9.22 -17.70
C ILE A 207 16.54 9.80 -16.92
N THR A 208 17.70 9.13 -16.95
CA THR A 208 18.92 9.56 -16.26
C THR A 208 19.49 10.87 -16.85
N LYS A 209 19.15 11.18 -18.11
CA LYS A 209 19.60 12.39 -18.83
C LYS A 209 18.90 13.67 -18.36
N LEU A 210 17.83 13.56 -17.58
CA LEU A 210 17.09 14.70 -17.03
C LEU A 210 17.89 15.32 -15.87
N SER A 211 18.94 16.08 -16.13
CA SER A 211 19.91 16.53 -15.10
C SER A 211 19.29 17.32 -13.94
N ASN A 212 18.23 18.09 -14.20
CA ASN A 212 17.58 18.92 -13.19
C ASN A 212 16.47 18.19 -12.42
N LEU A 213 16.16 16.93 -12.77
CA LEU A 213 15.11 16.18 -12.10
C LEU A 213 15.54 15.87 -10.67
N THR A 214 14.77 16.39 -9.72
CA THR A 214 14.96 16.22 -8.27
C THR A 214 13.87 15.37 -7.64
N GLN A 215 12.66 15.40 -8.19
CA GLN A 215 11.52 14.63 -7.69
C GLN A 215 10.99 13.72 -8.80
N LEU A 216 11.05 12.42 -8.56
CA LEU A 216 10.51 11.39 -9.44
C LEU A 216 9.68 10.43 -8.61
N ASN A 217 8.40 10.28 -8.93
CA ASN A 217 7.54 9.31 -8.27
C ASN A 217 7.13 8.21 -9.26
N LEU A 218 7.50 6.97 -8.96
CA LEU A 218 7.22 5.78 -9.77
C LEU A 218 6.35 4.74 -9.04
N ARG A 219 5.83 5.07 -7.84
CA ARG A 219 5.05 4.14 -7.01
C ARG A 219 3.87 3.53 -7.75
N ASP A 220 3.46 2.34 -7.34
CA ASP A 220 2.30 1.63 -7.92
C ASP A 220 2.43 1.44 -9.45
N ASN A 221 3.61 0.97 -9.87
CA ASN A 221 3.89 0.48 -11.21
C ASN A 221 4.49 -0.94 -11.15
N PRO A 222 4.13 -1.85 -12.06
CA PRO A 222 4.69 -3.21 -12.13
C PRO A 222 6.09 -3.23 -12.77
N LEU A 223 7.03 -2.45 -12.22
CA LEU A 223 8.41 -2.33 -12.72
C LEU A 223 9.16 -3.66 -12.63
N LYS A 224 9.83 -4.02 -13.73
CA LYS A 224 10.57 -5.29 -13.86
C LYS A 224 12.07 -5.11 -13.99
N ASN A 225 12.51 -4.06 -14.68
CA ASN A 225 13.92 -3.88 -15.05
C ASN A 225 14.78 -3.15 -14.00
N ILE A 226 14.21 -2.83 -12.84
CA ILE A 226 14.88 -2.15 -11.74
C ILE A 226 14.28 -2.64 -10.42
N PRO A 227 15.08 -2.87 -9.36
CA PRO A 227 14.52 -3.16 -8.05
C PRO A 227 13.63 -2.00 -7.56
N ILE A 228 12.55 -2.33 -6.84
CA ILE A 228 11.55 -1.32 -6.46
C ILE A 228 12.13 -0.37 -5.41
N GLU A 229 13.00 -0.89 -4.55
CA GLU A 229 13.75 -0.17 -3.52
C GLU A 229 14.53 0.99 -4.17
N ILE A 230 15.19 0.72 -5.30
CA ILE A 230 15.95 1.73 -6.04
C ILE A 230 15.03 2.72 -6.76
N ALA A 231 13.86 2.27 -7.23
CA ALA A 231 12.87 3.15 -7.83
C ALA A 231 12.21 4.09 -6.81
N GLU A 232 12.00 3.62 -5.57
CA GLU A 232 11.42 4.37 -4.46
C GLU A 232 12.39 5.40 -3.86
N ASP A 233 13.69 5.10 -3.82
CA ASP A 233 14.77 6.05 -3.46
C ASP A 233 14.90 7.23 -4.44
N GLY A 234 14.24 7.14 -5.61
CA GLY A 234 14.12 8.22 -6.57
C GLY A 234 15.28 8.34 -7.55
N ILE A 235 15.29 9.45 -8.30
CA ILE A 235 16.14 9.61 -9.50
C ILE A 235 17.65 9.51 -9.22
N GLY A 236 18.11 9.88 -8.02
CA GLY A 236 19.52 9.75 -7.65
C GLY A 236 19.99 8.30 -7.63
N ALA A 237 19.22 7.44 -6.96
CA ALA A 237 19.49 6.00 -6.88
C ALA A 237 19.36 5.33 -8.24
N ILE A 238 18.36 5.70 -9.04
CA ILE A 238 18.17 5.21 -10.42
C ILE A 238 19.38 5.55 -11.32
N ARG A 239 19.90 6.78 -11.26
CA ARG A 239 21.10 7.19 -12.03
C ARG A 239 22.32 6.37 -11.61
N SER A 240 22.52 6.19 -10.32
CA SER A 240 23.62 5.38 -9.78
C SER A 240 23.52 3.93 -10.22
N TYR A 241 22.32 3.33 -10.14
CA TYR A 241 22.05 1.96 -10.56
C TYR A 241 22.35 1.74 -12.06
N PHE A 242 21.79 2.57 -12.95
CA PHE A 242 22.06 2.44 -14.40
C PHE A 242 23.53 2.69 -14.75
N ARG A 243 24.24 3.53 -13.99
CA ARG A 243 25.69 3.69 -14.18
C ARG A 243 26.43 2.41 -13.83
N GLN A 244 26.15 1.82 -12.66
CA GLN A 244 26.82 0.62 -12.17
C GLN A 244 26.52 -0.62 -13.02
N LEU A 245 25.31 -0.73 -13.58
CA LEU A 245 24.97 -1.82 -14.51
C LEU A 245 25.89 -1.88 -15.75
N LYS A 246 26.44 -0.74 -16.20
CA LYS A 246 27.35 -0.70 -17.35
C LYS A 246 28.68 -1.40 -17.10
N GLU A 247 29.03 -1.61 -15.83
CA GLU A 247 30.27 -2.30 -15.42
C GLU A 247 30.08 -3.84 -15.41
N GLY A 248 28.83 -4.31 -15.51
CA GLY A 248 28.48 -5.71 -15.62
C GLY A 248 27.15 -6.02 -14.94
N GLU A 249 26.40 -6.95 -15.53
CA GLU A 249 25.10 -7.39 -15.04
C GLU A 249 25.20 -8.79 -14.42
N ASP A 250 24.44 -9.01 -13.35
CA ASP A 250 24.16 -10.33 -12.75
C ASP A 250 22.67 -10.39 -12.35
N TYR A 251 22.19 -11.52 -11.85
CA TYR A 251 20.81 -11.74 -11.46
C TYR A 251 20.71 -12.39 -10.08
N ILE A 252 19.62 -12.11 -9.37
CA ILE A 252 19.30 -12.77 -8.11
C ILE A 252 18.71 -14.15 -8.36
N TYR A 253 19.30 -15.16 -7.73
CA TYR A 253 18.80 -16.54 -7.62
C TYR A 253 18.58 -16.89 -6.15
N GLU A 254 17.93 -15.99 -5.42
CA GLU A 254 17.73 -16.10 -3.99
C GLU A 254 16.37 -15.57 -3.58
N ALA A 255 15.70 -16.30 -2.69
CA ALA A 255 14.39 -15.93 -2.19
C ALA A 255 14.28 -16.08 -0.67
N LYS A 256 13.32 -15.36 -0.11
CA LYS A 256 12.94 -15.48 1.30
C LYS A 256 11.70 -16.36 1.46
N LEU A 257 11.79 -17.37 2.33
CA LEU A 257 10.67 -18.23 2.72
C LEU A 257 10.34 -17.97 4.20
N LEU A 258 9.13 -17.49 4.50
CA LEU A 258 8.68 -17.24 5.86
C LEU A 258 7.73 -18.32 6.31
N ILE A 259 8.07 -19.01 7.40
CA ILE A 259 7.22 -20.03 8.01
C ILE A 259 6.53 -19.41 9.22
N VAL A 260 5.21 -19.27 9.10
CA VAL A 260 4.34 -18.64 10.11
C VAL A 260 3.27 -19.61 10.57
N GLY A 261 2.65 -19.32 11.71
CA GLY A 261 1.64 -20.17 12.31
C GLY A 261 1.79 -20.28 13.82
N GLU A 262 0.86 -20.98 14.44
CA GLU A 262 0.82 -21.10 15.90
C GLU A 262 2.09 -21.74 16.50
N GLY A 263 2.35 -21.42 17.77
CA GLY A 263 3.30 -22.16 18.59
C GLY A 263 3.01 -23.66 18.55
N CYS A 264 4.08 -24.45 18.41
CA CYS A 264 4.04 -25.91 18.34
C CYS A 264 3.32 -26.53 17.12
N ALA A 265 2.96 -25.76 16.08
CA ALA A 265 2.31 -26.30 14.87
C ALA A 265 3.23 -27.20 14.00
N GLY A 266 4.53 -27.20 14.26
CA GLY A 266 5.55 -27.95 13.49
C GLY A 266 6.39 -27.12 12.53
N LYS A 267 6.48 -25.79 12.74
CA LYS A 267 7.22 -24.86 11.89
C LYS A 267 8.71 -25.19 11.80
N THR A 268 9.39 -25.29 12.94
CA THR A 268 10.80 -25.67 13.05
C THR A 268 11.08 -27.04 12.44
N THR A 269 10.18 -28.00 12.67
CA THR A 269 10.28 -29.34 12.07
C THR A 269 10.18 -29.28 10.55
N LEU A 270 9.27 -28.48 10.01
CA LEU A 270 9.16 -28.27 8.58
C LEU A 270 10.40 -27.56 8.02
N ALA A 271 10.87 -26.49 8.66
CA ALA A 271 12.05 -25.73 8.25
C ALA A 271 13.29 -26.64 8.10
N LYS A 272 13.59 -27.43 9.13
CA LYS A 272 14.70 -28.39 9.13
C LYS A 272 14.51 -29.53 8.12
N LYS A 273 13.28 -29.97 7.88
CA LYS A 273 12.97 -30.99 6.85
C LYS A 273 13.05 -30.47 5.42
N ILE A 274 12.89 -29.16 5.22
CA ILE A 274 13.10 -28.55 3.90
C ILE A 274 14.58 -28.61 3.53
N GLU A 275 15.46 -28.25 4.48
CA GLU A 275 16.91 -28.36 4.32
C GLU A 275 17.38 -29.82 4.23
N ASN A 276 16.95 -30.66 5.18
CA ASN A 276 17.32 -32.06 5.28
C ASN A 276 16.08 -32.95 5.47
N PRO A 277 15.56 -33.59 4.41
CA PRO A 277 14.39 -34.47 4.50
C PRO A 277 14.52 -35.64 5.49
N HIS A 278 15.75 -36.03 5.84
CA HIS A 278 16.04 -37.10 6.79
C HIS A 278 16.09 -36.64 8.26
N TYR A 279 15.88 -35.35 8.53
CA TYR A 279 15.85 -34.83 9.89
C TYR A 279 14.78 -35.54 10.76
N GLN A 280 15.20 -36.02 11.93
CA GLN A 280 14.36 -36.68 12.93
C GLN A 280 14.05 -35.72 14.08
N LEU A 281 12.81 -35.76 14.56
CA LEU A 281 12.33 -34.92 15.67
C LEU A 281 13.16 -35.17 16.93
N GLN A 282 13.87 -34.14 17.39
CA GLN A 282 14.44 -34.11 18.73
C GLN A 282 13.44 -33.46 19.71
N ASN A 283 13.54 -33.76 21.01
CA ASN A 283 12.80 -33.07 22.06
C ASN A 283 13.37 -31.65 22.22
N GLU A 284 13.13 -30.80 21.24
CA GLU A 284 13.58 -29.40 21.23
C GLU A 284 12.61 -28.55 22.04
N LYS A 285 13.17 -27.59 22.81
CA LYS A 285 12.36 -26.51 23.40
C LYS A 285 11.76 -25.68 22.26
N SER A 286 10.64 -25.00 22.52
CA SER A 286 10.05 -24.08 21.54
C SER A 286 11.10 -23.08 21.06
N THR A 287 11.14 -22.78 19.76
CA THR A 287 11.97 -21.70 19.22
C THR A 287 11.67 -20.39 19.96
N GLU A 288 12.70 -19.83 20.57
CA GLU A 288 12.72 -18.51 21.19
C GLU A 288 13.26 -17.56 20.11
N GLY A 289 12.42 -16.68 19.59
CA GLY A 289 12.83 -15.72 18.56
C GLY A 289 12.70 -16.19 17.10
N ILE A 290 13.75 -16.00 16.29
CA ILE A 290 13.78 -16.28 14.84
C ILE A 290 15.01 -17.09 14.49
N ASP A 291 14.82 -18.24 13.85
CA ASP A 291 15.90 -19.02 13.25
C ASP A 291 15.93 -18.80 11.73
N ILE A 292 17.12 -18.64 11.15
CA ILE A 292 17.32 -18.54 9.70
C ILE A 292 18.11 -19.76 9.22
N ILE A 293 17.49 -20.58 8.37
CA ILE A 293 18.09 -21.76 7.74
C ILE A 293 18.32 -21.47 6.27
N GLN A 294 19.51 -21.79 5.76
CA GLN A 294 19.83 -21.64 4.34
C GLN A 294 19.64 -22.97 3.61
N TRP A 295 18.83 -22.94 2.56
CA TRP A 295 18.58 -24.10 1.71
C TRP A 295 18.93 -23.80 0.26
N THR A 296 19.67 -24.70 -0.39
CA THR A 296 20.07 -24.56 -1.78
C THR A 296 19.58 -25.72 -2.64
N PHE A 297 19.17 -25.44 -3.88
CA PHE A 297 18.85 -26.46 -4.86
C PHE A 297 19.27 -26.05 -6.28
N PRO A 298 19.66 -27.00 -7.15
CA PRO A 298 20.05 -26.69 -8.52
C PRO A 298 18.84 -26.33 -9.38
N LEU A 299 19.01 -25.32 -10.24
CA LEU A 299 18.10 -24.96 -11.33
C LEU A 299 18.35 -25.84 -12.56
N GLU A 300 17.40 -25.84 -13.50
CA GLU A 300 17.50 -26.59 -14.77
C GLU A 300 18.74 -26.21 -15.61
N ASP A 301 19.24 -24.98 -15.45
CA ASP A 301 20.44 -24.47 -16.13
C ASP A 301 21.75 -24.75 -15.37
N GLY A 302 21.70 -25.50 -14.26
CA GLY A 302 22.85 -25.91 -13.46
C GLY A 302 23.33 -24.87 -12.43
N ARG A 303 22.68 -23.71 -12.32
CA ARG A 303 22.98 -22.73 -11.26
C ARG A 303 22.29 -23.12 -9.96
N ASP A 304 22.91 -22.80 -8.82
CA ASP A 304 22.27 -22.98 -7.52
C ASP A 304 21.30 -21.84 -7.21
N PHE A 305 20.11 -22.21 -6.72
CA PHE A 305 19.12 -21.30 -6.16
C PHE A 305 19.15 -21.39 -4.64
N ARG A 306 19.23 -20.23 -3.97
CA ARG A 306 19.30 -20.13 -2.52
C ARG A 306 17.96 -19.70 -1.93
N VAL A 307 17.61 -20.24 -0.78
CA VAL A 307 16.42 -19.85 -0.02
C VAL A 307 16.82 -19.60 1.42
N ASN A 308 16.56 -18.40 1.92
CA ASN A 308 16.67 -18.11 3.35
C ASN A 308 15.30 -18.41 3.99
N ILE A 309 15.25 -19.44 4.82
CA ILE A 309 14.05 -19.91 5.53
C ILE A 309 14.01 -19.25 6.90
N TRP A 310 13.02 -18.40 7.12
CA TRP A 310 12.78 -17.70 8.38
C TRP A 310 11.73 -18.47 9.18
N ASP A 311 12.16 -19.13 10.26
CA ASP A 311 11.28 -19.81 11.22
C ASP A 311 10.96 -18.88 12.39
N PHE A 312 9.72 -18.41 12.45
CA PHE A 312 9.28 -17.48 13.49
C PHE A 312 8.82 -18.23 14.74
N GLY A 313 9.31 -17.82 15.90
CA GLY A 313 8.80 -18.21 17.20
C GLY A 313 7.29 -17.96 17.29
N GLY A 314 6.53 -18.95 17.77
CA GLY A 314 5.07 -18.89 17.79
C GLY A 314 4.46 -18.10 18.95
N GLN A 315 5.23 -17.27 19.66
CA GLN A 315 4.76 -16.56 20.85
C GLN A 315 4.09 -15.23 20.49
N GLU A 316 3.01 -14.89 21.20
CA GLU A 316 2.19 -13.73 20.89
C GLU A 316 2.87 -12.38 21.18
N ILE A 317 3.87 -12.36 22.05
CA ILE A 317 4.60 -11.15 22.47
C ILE A 317 5.41 -10.57 21.29
N TYR A 318 5.68 -11.39 20.27
CA TYR A 318 6.54 -11.05 19.14
C TYR A 318 5.78 -10.55 17.89
N HIS A 319 4.45 -10.45 17.94
CA HIS A 319 3.70 -9.95 16.77
C HIS A 319 4.11 -8.52 16.36
N ALA A 320 4.52 -7.70 17.34
CA ALA A 320 5.10 -6.38 17.07
C ALA A 320 6.46 -6.49 16.36
N THR A 321 7.30 -7.46 16.71
CA THR A 321 8.62 -7.66 16.07
C THR A 321 8.51 -8.31 14.70
N HIS A 322 7.52 -9.18 14.47
CA HIS A 322 7.35 -9.88 13.20
C HIS A 322 7.10 -8.93 12.04
N LYS A 323 6.41 -7.79 12.24
CA LYS A 323 6.19 -6.79 11.19
C LYS A 323 7.49 -6.31 10.54
N PHE A 324 8.60 -6.28 11.28
CA PHE A 324 9.91 -5.85 10.74
C PHE A 324 10.53 -6.89 9.81
N PHE A 325 10.23 -8.17 10.01
CA PHE A 325 10.82 -9.26 9.24
C PHE A 325 9.85 -9.83 8.20
N LEU A 326 8.55 -9.59 8.34
CA LEU A 326 7.53 -9.95 7.35
C LEU A 326 7.60 -8.93 6.20
N THR A 327 8.34 -9.31 5.16
CA THR A 327 8.64 -8.46 4.01
C THR A 327 7.80 -8.84 2.79
N LYS A 328 7.74 -7.93 1.82
CA LYS A 328 7.21 -8.21 0.47
C LYS A 328 8.11 -9.26 -0.23
N ARG A 329 7.73 -9.66 -1.45
CA ARG A 329 8.60 -10.46 -2.35
C ARG A 329 9.09 -11.77 -1.72
N SER A 330 8.28 -12.37 -0.87
CA SER A 330 8.65 -13.59 -0.16
C SER A 330 7.66 -14.70 -0.45
N LEU A 331 8.00 -15.95 -0.18
CA LEU A 331 7.01 -17.02 -0.11
C LEU A 331 6.59 -17.19 1.34
N TYR A 332 5.29 -17.17 1.61
CA TYR A 332 4.74 -17.42 2.94
C TYR A 332 4.23 -18.85 3.03
N THR A 333 4.52 -19.50 4.15
CA THR A 333 4.03 -20.82 4.48
C THR A 333 3.35 -20.78 5.85
N LEU A 334 2.04 -20.96 5.87
CA LEU A 334 1.24 -21.04 7.09
C LEU A 334 1.09 -22.49 7.52
N VAL A 335 1.75 -22.89 8.61
CA VAL A 335 1.67 -24.23 9.17
C VAL A 335 0.51 -24.30 10.17
N VAL A 336 -0.40 -25.24 9.94
CA VAL A 336 -1.55 -25.50 10.81
C VAL A 336 -1.54 -26.94 11.31
N ASP A 337 -1.96 -27.14 12.56
CA ASP A 337 -2.00 -28.44 13.23
C ASP A 337 -3.41 -28.75 13.75
N THR A 338 -3.70 -30.04 13.82
CA THR A 338 -4.91 -30.73 14.27
C THR A 338 -5.33 -30.48 15.72
N ARG A 339 -4.46 -29.93 16.58
CA ARG A 339 -4.68 -29.89 18.04
C ARG A 339 -5.54 -28.73 18.54
N LYS A 340 -5.75 -27.69 17.73
CA LYS A 340 -6.48 -26.48 18.13
C LYS A 340 -7.52 -26.13 17.06
N GLU A 341 -8.73 -25.77 17.49
CA GLU A 341 -9.93 -25.51 16.67
C GLU A 341 -9.80 -24.31 15.69
N HIS A 342 -8.84 -24.31 14.76
CA HIS A 342 -8.67 -23.33 13.69
C HIS A 342 -8.63 -21.84 14.10
N ARG A 343 -8.64 -21.50 15.41
CA ARG A 343 -8.93 -20.14 15.90
C ARG A 343 -7.92 -19.11 15.40
N ASN A 344 -6.64 -19.48 15.27
CA ASN A 344 -5.62 -18.56 14.79
C ASN A 344 -5.29 -18.71 13.29
N LEU A 345 -5.93 -19.62 12.55
CA LEU A 345 -5.76 -19.70 11.10
C LEU A 345 -6.13 -18.37 10.45
N TYR A 346 -7.35 -17.88 10.73
CA TYR A 346 -7.82 -16.61 10.18
C TYR A 346 -6.96 -15.43 10.65
N TYR A 347 -6.47 -15.45 11.89
CA TYR A 347 -5.54 -14.44 12.37
C TYR A 347 -4.28 -14.37 11.50
N TRP A 348 -3.59 -15.50 11.31
CA TRP A 348 -2.37 -15.52 10.51
C TRP A 348 -2.61 -15.19 9.02
N LEU A 349 -3.74 -15.61 8.45
CA LEU A 349 -4.11 -15.24 7.09
C LEU A 349 -4.26 -13.72 6.92
N ASN A 350 -4.98 -13.07 7.85
CA ASN A 350 -5.12 -11.61 7.84
C ASN A 350 -3.78 -10.89 8.09
N ILE A 351 -2.92 -11.41 8.99
CA ILE A 351 -1.59 -10.84 9.22
C ILE A 351 -0.72 -10.92 7.96
N VAL A 352 -0.71 -12.08 7.27
CA VAL A 352 0.01 -12.22 6.01
C VAL A 352 -0.57 -11.28 4.96
N GLU A 353 -1.90 -11.16 4.84
CA GLU A 353 -2.50 -10.23 3.87
C GLU A 353 -2.12 -8.76 4.16
N LEU A 354 -2.12 -8.35 5.42
CA LEU A 354 -1.80 -6.98 5.83
C LEU A 354 -0.32 -6.61 5.57
N LEU A 355 0.60 -7.56 5.76
CA LEU A 355 2.04 -7.29 5.81
C LEU A 355 2.80 -7.74 4.56
N SER A 356 2.31 -8.75 3.83
CA SER A 356 3.06 -9.38 2.74
C SER A 356 2.95 -8.70 1.37
N ASP A 357 2.05 -7.72 1.24
CA ASP A 357 1.71 -7.05 -0.02
C ASP A 357 1.39 -8.05 -1.15
N ASN A 358 0.47 -8.99 -0.86
CA ASN A 358 0.00 -10.01 -1.79
C ASN A 358 1.06 -11.05 -2.21
N SER A 359 2.13 -11.20 -1.44
CA SER A 359 3.11 -12.29 -1.64
C SER A 359 2.43 -13.67 -1.58
N PRO A 360 2.87 -14.65 -2.40
CA PRO A 360 2.23 -15.96 -2.46
C PRO A 360 2.25 -16.67 -1.11
N LEU A 361 1.13 -17.32 -0.79
CA LEU A 361 0.93 -18.02 0.46
C LEU A 361 0.55 -19.49 0.22
N LEU A 362 1.20 -20.39 0.94
CA LEU A 362 0.87 -21.82 1.00
C LEU A 362 0.37 -22.15 2.41
N ILE A 363 -0.72 -22.92 2.52
CA ILE A 363 -1.15 -23.49 3.80
C ILE A 363 -0.65 -24.93 3.87
N ILE A 364 0.09 -25.27 4.93
CA ILE A 364 0.57 -26.63 5.19
C ILE A 364 -0.18 -27.21 6.38
N LYS A 365 -1.03 -28.20 6.09
CA LYS A 365 -1.84 -28.97 7.04
C LYS A 365 -1.00 -30.10 7.62
N ASN A 366 -0.41 -29.89 8.79
CA ASN A 366 0.33 -30.91 9.54
C ASN A 366 -0.65 -31.86 10.25
N GLN A 367 -0.95 -32.99 9.62
CA GLN A 367 -1.92 -34.01 10.04
C GLN A 367 -1.24 -35.06 10.92
N ILE A 368 -0.95 -34.68 12.16
CA ILE A 368 -0.38 -35.58 13.18
C ILE A 368 -1.38 -36.72 13.46
N GLN A 369 -0.89 -37.95 13.62
CA GLN A 369 -1.71 -39.16 13.81
C GLN A 369 -2.75 -39.43 12.69
N ASN A 370 -2.53 -38.92 11.48
CA ASN A 370 -3.46 -39.04 10.34
C ASN A 370 -4.85 -38.43 10.60
N ARG A 371 -4.97 -37.49 11.54
CA ARG A 371 -6.21 -36.73 11.71
C ARG A 371 -6.33 -35.72 10.58
N HIS A 372 -7.41 -35.81 9.81
CA HIS A 372 -7.67 -34.86 8.73
C HIS A 372 -8.03 -33.49 9.29
N ILE A 373 -7.44 -32.45 8.68
CA ILE A 373 -7.78 -31.04 8.92
C ILE A 373 -8.71 -30.64 7.77
N ASP A 374 -9.97 -30.36 8.10
CA ASP A 374 -10.94 -29.84 7.15
C ASP A 374 -10.92 -28.31 7.18
N ILE A 375 -10.72 -27.67 6.03
CA ILE A 375 -10.68 -26.23 5.87
C ILE A 375 -11.49 -25.92 4.61
N ASN A 376 -12.39 -24.95 4.68
CA ASN A 376 -13.14 -24.50 3.50
C ASN A 376 -12.23 -23.70 2.56
N GLU A 377 -11.43 -24.40 1.76
CA GLU A 377 -10.44 -23.81 0.86
C GLU A 377 -11.08 -22.89 -0.18
N ARG A 378 -12.30 -23.21 -0.62
CA ARG A 378 -13.03 -22.38 -1.59
C ARG A 378 -13.40 -21.02 -1.01
N ALA A 379 -13.87 -20.98 0.23
CA ALA A 379 -14.14 -19.72 0.93
C ALA A 379 -12.85 -18.92 1.14
N LEU A 380 -11.78 -19.59 1.60
CA LEU A 380 -10.49 -18.91 1.82
C LEU A 380 -9.90 -18.33 0.54
N ARG A 381 -9.92 -19.06 -0.58
CA ARG A 381 -9.41 -18.55 -1.87
C ARG A 381 -10.25 -17.37 -2.40
N GLY A 382 -11.53 -17.28 -2.03
CA GLY A 382 -12.37 -16.12 -2.34
C GLY A 382 -12.01 -14.87 -1.54
N GLN A 383 -11.50 -15.05 -0.32
CA GLN A 383 -11.10 -13.94 0.57
C GLN A 383 -9.63 -13.54 0.37
N PHE A 384 -8.72 -14.53 0.27
CA PHE A 384 -7.28 -14.34 0.24
C PHE A 384 -6.72 -14.67 -1.15
N THR A 385 -6.62 -13.66 -2.03
CA THR A 385 -6.19 -13.86 -3.44
C THR A 385 -4.74 -14.31 -3.62
N ASN A 386 -3.91 -14.13 -2.58
CA ASN A 386 -2.54 -14.63 -2.53
C ASN A 386 -2.42 -16.08 -2.07
N LEU A 387 -3.48 -16.71 -1.56
CA LEU A 387 -3.49 -18.14 -1.22
C LEU A 387 -3.38 -18.98 -2.50
N LYS A 388 -2.23 -19.64 -2.67
CA LYS A 388 -1.91 -20.41 -3.87
C LYS A 388 -2.19 -21.89 -3.71
N GLU A 389 -1.73 -22.50 -2.62
CA GLU A 389 -1.92 -23.93 -2.37
C GLU A 389 -2.33 -24.24 -0.93
N THR A 390 -3.02 -25.37 -0.77
CA THR A 390 -3.28 -26.01 0.53
C THR A 390 -2.76 -27.44 0.47
N LEU A 391 -1.68 -27.73 1.18
CA LEU A 391 -0.97 -29.00 1.11
C LEU A 391 -1.14 -29.75 2.44
N ALA A 392 -1.28 -31.08 2.38
CA ALA A 392 -1.38 -31.92 3.57
C ALA A 392 -0.11 -32.74 3.76
N THR A 393 0.39 -32.79 5.00
CA THR A 393 1.57 -33.57 5.33
C THR A 393 1.43 -34.26 6.68
N ASN A 394 2.26 -35.26 6.91
CA ASN A 394 2.56 -35.73 8.25
C ASN A 394 4.07 -35.62 8.43
N LEU A 395 4.53 -34.60 9.18
CA LEU A 395 5.96 -34.35 9.37
C LEU A 395 6.67 -35.50 10.10
N ALA A 396 5.96 -36.34 10.86
CA ALA A 396 6.56 -37.50 11.50
C ALA A 396 6.91 -38.62 10.51
N THR A 397 6.11 -38.79 9.44
CA THR A 397 6.30 -39.85 8.44
C THR A 397 6.81 -39.36 7.09
N ASN A 398 7.01 -38.04 6.92
CA ASN A 398 7.32 -37.37 5.66
C ASN A 398 6.27 -37.54 4.55
N ARG A 399 5.05 -38.02 4.86
CA ARG A 399 3.98 -38.12 3.86
C ARG A 399 3.69 -36.73 3.29
N GLY A 400 3.71 -36.60 1.95
CA GLY A 400 3.42 -35.34 1.25
C GLY A 400 4.51 -34.27 1.35
N LEU A 401 5.67 -34.56 1.96
CA LEU A 401 6.77 -33.60 2.06
C LEU A 401 7.37 -33.28 0.67
N GLU A 402 7.46 -34.27 -0.22
CA GLU A 402 7.99 -34.09 -1.58
C GLU A 402 7.14 -33.12 -2.41
N ASP A 403 5.81 -33.22 -2.32
CA ASP A 403 4.89 -32.29 -2.98
C ASP A 403 5.07 -30.87 -2.43
N ILE A 404 5.23 -30.73 -1.10
CA ILE A 404 5.52 -29.44 -0.45
C ILE A 404 6.82 -28.85 -0.98
N LEU A 405 7.90 -29.63 -1.04
CA LEU A 405 9.19 -29.18 -1.57
C LEU A 405 9.06 -28.73 -3.03
N THR A 406 8.32 -29.47 -3.85
CA THR A 406 8.09 -29.14 -5.25
C THR A 406 7.35 -27.81 -5.40
N GLN A 407 6.28 -27.60 -4.64
CA GLN A 407 5.54 -26.33 -4.65
C GLN A 407 6.37 -25.17 -4.13
N ILE A 408 7.12 -25.36 -3.04
CA ILE A 408 8.03 -24.34 -2.52
C ILE A 408 9.05 -23.94 -3.62
N LYS A 409 9.75 -24.90 -4.25
CA LYS A 409 10.70 -24.62 -5.34
C LYS A 409 10.06 -23.85 -6.48
N PHE A 410 8.85 -24.25 -6.90
CA PHE A 410 8.11 -23.56 -7.95
C PHE A 410 7.83 -22.10 -7.58
N TYR A 411 7.22 -21.85 -6.41
CA TYR A 411 6.84 -20.50 -6.04
C TYR A 411 8.02 -19.59 -5.73
N VAL A 412 9.07 -20.07 -5.02
CA VAL A 412 10.26 -19.24 -4.75
C VAL A 412 11.00 -18.87 -6.03
N SER A 413 11.07 -19.77 -7.01
CA SER A 413 11.75 -19.51 -8.29
C SER A 413 10.97 -18.56 -9.22
N ASN A 414 9.67 -18.37 -8.97
CA ASN A 414 8.77 -17.53 -9.77
C ASN A 414 8.32 -16.27 -9.02
N LEU A 415 8.98 -15.90 -7.92
CA LEU A 415 8.72 -14.63 -7.25
C LEU A 415 9.05 -13.46 -8.19
N PRO A 416 8.32 -12.33 -8.17
CA PRO A 416 8.45 -11.28 -9.18
C PRO A 416 9.83 -10.62 -9.30
N HIS A 417 10.67 -10.68 -8.28
CA HIS A 417 12.01 -10.08 -8.29
C HIS A 417 13.08 -11.05 -8.81
N ILE A 418 12.75 -12.32 -8.96
CA ILE A 418 13.68 -13.36 -9.41
C ILE A 418 13.82 -13.27 -10.92
N LYS A 419 15.06 -13.07 -11.40
CA LYS A 419 15.41 -12.97 -12.83
C LYS A 419 14.76 -11.81 -13.61
N GLU A 420 14.00 -10.90 -12.97
CA GLU A 420 13.36 -9.79 -13.69
C GLU A 420 14.26 -8.54 -13.82
N ALA A 421 14.97 -8.17 -12.75
CA ALA A 421 15.89 -7.03 -12.76
C ALA A 421 17.35 -7.51 -12.77
N ALA A 422 18.13 -7.00 -13.72
CA ALA A 422 19.59 -7.13 -13.66
C ALA A 422 20.12 -6.36 -12.45
N LEU A 423 21.13 -6.87 -11.77
CA LEU A 423 21.85 -6.16 -10.72
C LEU A 423 23.28 -5.88 -11.15
N PRO A 424 23.89 -4.79 -10.66
CA PRO A 424 25.32 -4.59 -10.89
C PRO A 424 26.13 -5.74 -10.29
N ARG A 425 27.07 -6.28 -11.06
CA ARG A 425 27.90 -7.42 -10.64
C ARG A 425 28.66 -7.16 -9.32
N THR A 426 29.07 -5.91 -9.08
CA THR A 426 29.76 -5.46 -7.87
C THR A 426 28.90 -5.64 -6.61
N TRP A 427 27.57 -5.55 -6.72
CA TRP A 427 26.66 -5.69 -5.58
C TRP A 427 26.70 -7.11 -5.02
N LYS A 428 26.72 -8.11 -5.90
CA LYS A 428 26.85 -9.52 -5.52
C LYS A 428 28.18 -9.80 -4.83
N GLN A 429 29.28 -9.26 -5.35
CA GLN A 429 30.61 -9.46 -4.76
C GLN A 429 30.71 -8.89 -3.34
N VAL A 430 30.18 -7.67 -3.13
CA VAL A 430 30.11 -7.10 -1.77
C VAL A 430 29.23 -7.95 -0.88
N ARG A 431 28.06 -8.36 -1.37
CA ARG A 431 27.14 -9.21 -0.60
C ARG A 431 27.81 -10.51 -0.14
N GLU A 432 28.44 -11.25 -1.05
CA GLU A 432 29.17 -12.49 -0.73
C GLU A 432 30.26 -12.23 0.32
N ALA A 433 31.01 -11.13 0.17
CA ALA A 433 32.03 -10.75 1.15
C ALA A 433 31.47 -10.44 2.55
N LEU A 434 30.25 -9.90 2.64
CA LEU A 434 29.58 -9.64 3.93
C LEU A 434 29.06 -10.93 4.57
N GLU A 435 28.58 -11.87 3.77
CA GLU A 435 28.07 -13.17 4.26
C GLU A 435 29.19 -14.12 4.72
N GLU A 436 30.35 -14.05 4.07
CA GLU A 436 31.54 -14.82 4.46
C GLU A 436 32.21 -14.27 5.74
N ASP A 437 31.87 -13.05 6.16
CA ASP A 437 32.40 -12.46 7.38
C ASP A 437 31.78 -13.15 8.61
N SER A 438 32.64 -13.73 9.44
CA SER A 438 32.21 -14.49 10.62
C SER A 438 31.67 -13.61 11.75
N ARG A 439 31.87 -12.29 11.72
CA ARG A 439 31.43 -11.35 12.76
C ARG A 439 29.92 -11.11 12.71
N ASN A 440 29.34 -10.69 13.84
CA ASN A 440 27.91 -10.38 13.90
C ASN A 440 27.58 -8.98 13.38
N TYR A 441 28.54 -8.06 13.47
CA TYR A 441 28.44 -6.68 13.03
C TYR A 441 29.83 -6.12 12.68
N ILE A 442 29.86 -5.06 11.89
CA ILE A 442 31.05 -4.29 11.51
C ILE A 442 30.76 -2.80 11.58
N SER A 443 31.81 -1.98 11.67
CA SER A 443 31.66 -0.53 11.55
C SER A 443 31.33 -0.13 10.11
N LEU A 444 30.74 1.06 9.95
CA LEU A 444 30.48 1.64 8.64
C LEU A 444 31.79 1.79 7.82
N ASP A 445 32.90 2.18 8.45
CA ASP A 445 34.18 2.34 7.75
C ASP A 445 34.70 1.02 7.18
N GLU A 446 34.56 -0.08 7.93
CA GLU A 446 34.89 -1.41 7.44
C GLU A 446 33.99 -1.84 6.28
N TYR A 447 32.67 -1.60 6.38
CA TYR A 447 31.74 -1.83 5.28
C TYR A 447 32.14 -1.04 4.02
N LEU A 448 32.46 0.25 4.18
CA LEU A 448 32.87 1.11 3.07
C LEU A 448 34.18 0.63 2.43
N GLN A 449 35.08 0.05 3.23
CA GLN A 449 36.32 -0.56 2.75
C GLN A 449 36.07 -1.86 1.99
N ILE A 450 35.19 -2.73 2.49
CA ILE A 450 34.74 -3.93 1.77
C ILE A 450 34.16 -3.54 0.41
N CYS A 451 33.35 -2.49 0.36
CA CYS A 451 32.82 -1.99 -0.91
C CYS A 451 33.93 -1.46 -1.83
N SER A 452 34.90 -0.68 -1.32
CA SER A 452 36.05 -0.20 -2.11
C SER A 452 36.82 -1.36 -2.73
N ASN A 453 37.08 -2.41 -1.94
CA ASN A 453 37.85 -3.58 -2.38
C ASN A 453 37.12 -4.36 -3.48
N ASN A 454 35.80 -4.24 -3.57
CA ASN A 454 34.94 -4.88 -4.56
C ASN A 454 34.46 -3.92 -5.66
N GLY A 455 35.19 -2.83 -5.91
CA GLY A 455 35.00 -1.98 -7.09
C GLY A 455 34.16 -0.72 -6.90
N PHE A 456 33.60 -0.47 -5.70
CA PHE A 456 32.85 0.76 -5.46
C PHE A 456 33.77 1.98 -5.28
N THR A 457 33.56 3.02 -6.09
CA THR A 457 34.34 4.26 -6.01
C THR A 457 33.63 5.37 -5.22
N LEU A 458 32.30 5.44 -5.30
CA LEU A 458 31.53 6.54 -4.74
C LEU A 458 30.87 6.17 -3.41
N TYR A 459 31.02 7.04 -2.41
CA TYR A 459 30.42 6.87 -1.08
C TYR A 459 28.90 6.64 -1.13
N LYS A 460 28.19 7.41 -1.96
CA LYS A 460 26.72 7.31 -2.09
C LYS A 460 26.26 5.97 -2.63
N ASP A 461 27.00 5.38 -3.57
CA ASP A 461 26.66 4.09 -4.17
C ASP A 461 26.81 2.95 -3.15
N LYS A 462 27.80 3.06 -2.25
CA LYS A 462 27.99 2.10 -1.15
C LYS A 462 26.82 2.17 -0.18
N LEU A 463 26.40 3.38 0.20
CA LEU A 463 25.24 3.54 1.08
C LEU A 463 23.94 3.04 0.43
N GLN A 464 23.74 3.30 -0.87
CA GLN A 464 22.62 2.75 -1.63
C GLN A 464 22.61 1.22 -1.59
N LEU A 465 23.75 0.56 -1.78
CA LEU A 465 23.85 -0.89 -1.66
C LEU A 465 23.49 -1.36 -0.24
N SER A 466 23.99 -0.68 0.81
CA SER A 466 23.67 -1.08 2.18
C SER A 466 22.18 -0.97 2.51
N GLY A 467 21.49 0.05 1.96
CA GLY A 467 20.04 0.18 2.08
C GLY A 467 19.31 -0.93 1.34
N TYR A 468 19.75 -1.24 0.11
CA TYR A 468 19.21 -2.36 -0.65
C TYR A 468 19.38 -3.72 0.06
N LEU A 469 20.56 -3.99 0.63
CA LEU A 469 20.81 -5.21 1.40
C LEU A 469 20.04 -5.25 2.73
N HIS A 470 19.77 -4.09 3.32
CA HIS A 470 18.88 -3.95 4.48
C HIS A 470 17.46 -4.37 4.16
N ASP A 471 16.90 -3.88 3.05
CA ASP A 471 15.54 -4.20 2.61
C ASP A 471 15.37 -5.68 2.24
N LEU A 472 16.43 -6.31 1.70
CA LEU A 472 16.47 -7.75 1.44
C LEU A 472 16.62 -8.60 2.72
N GLY A 473 16.98 -7.99 3.85
CA GLY A 473 17.25 -8.67 5.11
C GLY A 473 18.56 -9.48 5.09
N VAL A 474 19.52 -9.11 4.22
CA VAL A 474 20.87 -9.70 4.21
C VAL A 474 21.68 -9.18 5.40
N CYS A 475 21.55 -7.88 5.69
CA CYS A 475 22.16 -7.22 6.86
C CYS A 475 21.17 -6.19 7.42
N LEU A 476 21.46 -5.55 8.56
CA LEU A 476 20.70 -4.41 9.05
C LEU A 476 21.58 -3.17 9.09
N HIS A 477 21.15 -2.08 8.45
CA HIS A 477 21.86 -0.81 8.46
C HIS A 477 20.89 0.38 8.47
N PHE A 478 20.74 1.01 9.64
CA PHE A 478 19.79 2.10 9.87
C PHE A 478 20.45 3.45 9.59
N GLN A 479 20.47 3.87 8.34
CA GLN A 479 21.21 5.06 7.88
C GLN A 479 20.68 6.39 8.44
N ASP A 480 19.39 6.44 8.79
CA ASP A 480 18.73 7.63 9.34
C ASP A 480 18.94 7.80 10.85
N ASP A 481 19.36 6.73 11.54
CA ASP A 481 19.55 6.77 12.99
C ASP A 481 20.97 7.26 13.35
N PRO A 482 21.13 8.28 14.21
CA PRO A 482 22.44 8.87 14.51
C PRO A 482 23.47 7.90 15.11
N LEU A 483 23.01 6.89 15.86
CA LEU A 483 23.85 5.91 16.53
C LEU A 483 24.10 4.70 15.62
N LEU A 484 23.02 4.10 15.12
CA LEU A 484 23.05 2.86 14.35
C LEU A 484 23.62 3.04 12.94
N LYS A 485 23.60 4.24 12.35
CA LYS A 485 24.22 4.49 11.03
C LYS A 485 25.72 4.20 10.98
N LYS A 486 26.38 4.06 12.13
CA LYS A 486 27.82 3.76 12.22
C LYS A 486 28.09 2.26 12.24
N THR A 487 27.06 1.43 12.30
CA THR A 487 27.18 -0.01 12.50
C THR A 487 26.33 -0.75 11.47
N VAL A 488 26.95 -1.70 10.77
CA VAL A 488 26.26 -2.62 9.88
C VAL A 488 26.17 -3.97 10.59
N ILE A 489 24.96 -4.38 10.97
CA ILE A 489 24.71 -5.68 11.58
C ILE A 489 24.67 -6.72 10.47
N LEU A 490 25.69 -7.57 10.40
CA LEU A 490 25.82 -8.58 9.35
C LEU A 490 24.88 -9.77 9.56
N LYS A 491 24.55 -10.06 10.83
CA LYS A 491 23.70 -11.20 11.21
C LYS A 491 22.42 -10.70 11.87
N PRO A 492 21.31 -10.53 11.10
CA PRO A 492 20.03 -10.11 11.65
C PRO A 492 19.57 -10.99 12.83
N GLU A 493 19.81 -12.30 12.77
CA GLU A 493 19.45 -13.26 13.81
C GLU A 493 20.12 -12.95 15.15
N TRP A 494 21.38 -12.50 15.14
CA TRP A 494 22.09 -12.09 16.36
C TRP A 494 21.44 -10.88 17.03
N ALA A 495 21.01 -9.89 16.23
CA ALA A 495 20.32 -8.72 16.75
C ALA A 495 18.94 -9.10 17.30
N THR A 496 18.25 -10.03 16.65
CA THR A 496 16.96 -10.52 17.17
C THR A 496 17.11 -11.31 18.47
N ASP A 497 18.11 -12.20 18.60
CA ASP A 497 18.42 -12.93 19.85
C ASP A 497 18.61 -11.94 21.01
N ALA A 498 19.31 -10.84 20.78
CA ALA A 498 19.50 -9.80 21.78
C ALA A 498 18.18 -9.18 22.27
N VAL A 499 17.28 -8.82 21.33
CA VAL A 499 15.96 -8.25 21.67
C VAL A 499 15.12 -9.25 22.46
N TYR A 500 15.07 -10.51 22.01
CA TYR A 500 14.30 -11.57 22.68
C TYR A 500 14.80 -11.85 24.09
N LYS A 501 16.12 -11.85 24.30
CA LYS A 501 16.72 -11.98 25.63
C LYS A 501 16.24 -10.95 26.63
N VAL A 502 15.89 -9.73 26.20
CA VAL A 502 15.30 -8.71 27.07
C VAL A 502 13.82 -8.99 27.31
N LEU A 503 13.06 -9.26 26.26
CA LEU A 503 11.61 -9.44 26.35
C LEU A 503 11.18 -10.71 27.08
N ASP A 504 12.02 -11.75 27.05
CA ASP A 504 11.77 -13.04 27.69
C ASP A 504 12.45 -13.17 29.06
N ASN A 505 13.16 -12.12 29.50
CA ASN A 505 13.82 -12.14 30.79
C ASN A 505 12.80 -12.12 31.94
N ASN A 506 12.92 -13.06 32.87
CA ASN A 506 11.99 -13.21 34.01
C ASN A 506 11.96 -11.97 34.92
N ASP A 507 13.09 -11.29 35.12
CA ASP A 507 13.15 -10.09 35.96
C ASP A 507 12.44 -8.92 35.28
N VAL A 508 12.65 -8.75 33.96
CA VAL A 508 11.92 -7.74 33.16
C VAL A 508 10.42 -8.01 33.15
N ILE A 509 10.01 -9.26 32.93
CA ILE A 509 8.59 -9.67 32.93
C ILE A 509 7.96 -9.44 34.31
N SER A 510 8.61 -9.87 35.39
CA SER A 510 8.10 -9.70 36.76
C SER A 510 8.05 -8.25 37.19
N ASN A 511 8.96 -7.41 36.67
CA ASN A 511 8.94 -5.95 36.81
C ASN A 511 8.00 -5.25 35.80
N GLN A 512 7.07 -5.99 35.18
CA GLN A 512 6.04 -5.47 34.27
C GLN A 512 6.63 -4.69 33.08
N GLY A 513 7.71 -5.21 32.50
CA GLY A 513 8.39 -4.60 31.35
C GLY A 513 9.33 -3.45 31.69
N ARG A 514 9.54 -3.13 32.97
CA ARG A 514 10.48 -2.09 33.40
C ARG A 514 11.88 -2.67 33.54
N PHE A 515 12.86 -2.01 32.95
CA PHE A 515 14.27 -2.40 33.01
C PHE A 515 15.20 -1.18 32.92
N ASN A 516 16.45 -1.37 33.30
CA ASN A 516 17.50 -0.35 33.25
C ASN A 516 18.80 -0.90 32.63
N ARG A 517 19.82 -0.05 32.48
CA ARG A 517 21.12 -0.45 31.91
C ARG A 517 21.81 -1.57 32.69
N ALA A 518 21.72 -1.59 34.02
CA ALA A 518 22.31 -2.66 34.84
C ALA A 518 21.60 -4.01 34.65
N ASP A 519 20.31 -4.01 34.29
CA ASP A 519 19.61 -5.23 33.89
C ASP A 519 20.12 -5.69 32.52
N LEU A 520 20.27 -4.78 31.56
CA LEU A 520 20.81 -5.08 30.22
C LEU A 520 22.24 -5.63 30.28
N GLU A 521 23.11 -5.09 31.15
CA GLU A 521 24.47 -5.62 31.35
C GLU A 521 24.47 -7.08 31.82
N LYS A 522 23.48 -7.48 32.63
CA LYS A 522 23.31 -8.88 33.06
C LYS A 522 22.71 -9.76 31.98
N ILE A 523 21.70 -9.24 31.26
CA ILE A 523 21.00 -9.97 30.19
C ILE A 523 21.94 -10.22 29.00
N TRP A 524 22.74 -9.21 28.65
CA TRP A 524 23.71 -9.23 27.55
C TRP A 524 25.14 -9.39 28.06
N SER A 525 25.34 -10.25 29.06
CA SER A 525 26.64 -10.50 29.67
C SER A 525 27.59 -11.33 28.79
N GLU A 526 27.07 -11.98 27.74
CA GLU A 526 27.87 -12.75 26.79
C GLU A 526 28.83 -11.82 26.01
N GLU A 527 30.06 -12.28 25.80
CA GLU A 527 31.11 -11.52 25.10
C GLU A 527 30.66 -11.01 23.72
N LYS A 528 29.81 -11.77 23.02
CA LYS A 528 29.24 -11.41 21.71
C LYS A 528 28.39 -10.13 21.71
N TYR A 529 28.02 -9.60 22.89
CA TYR A 529 27.22 -8.38 23.06
C TYR A 529 27.98 -7.23 23.73
N ALA A 530 29.18 -7.47 24.28
CA ALA A 530 29.83 -6.57 25.23
C ALA A 530 29.99 -5.10 24.76
N ASN A 531 30.14 -4.86 23.46
CA ASN A 531 30.36 -3.53 22.87
C ASN A 531 29.15 -2.99 22.09
N MET A 532 27.96 -3.57 22.27
CA MET A 532 26.77 -3.26 21.46
C MET A 532 25.53 -2.93 22.29
N HIS A 533 25.66 -2.77 23.62
CA HIS A 533 24.49 -2.57 24.48
C HIS A 533 23.69 -1.31 24.12
N GLU A 534 24.36 -0.19 23.82
CA GLU A 534 23.68 1.06 23.44
C GLU A 534 23.02 0.93 22.07
N GLU A 535 23.71 0.34 21.10
CA GLU A 535 23.19 0.08 19.76
C GLU A 535 21.98 -0.85 19.81
N LEU A 536 22.04 -1.94 20.58
CA LEU A 536 20.93 -2.89 20.73
C LEU A 536 19.73 -2.28 21.46
N LEU A 537 19.96 -1.45 22.47
CA LEU A 537 18.90 -0.70 23.15
C LEU A 537 18.26 0.33 22.22
N ASN A 538 19.07 1.03 21.43
CA ASN A 538 18.56 1.97 20.43
C ASN A 538 17.84 1.25 19.29
N LEU A 539 18.26 0.04 18.92
CA LEU A 539 17.56 -0.83 17.99
C LEU A 539 16.16 -1.18 18.51
N MET A 540 16.03 -1.57 19.78
CA MET A 540 14.73 -1.81 20.41
C MET A 540 13.83 -0.57 20.39
N SER A 541 14.41 0.61 20.63
CA SER A 541 13.70 1.89 20.61
C SER A 541 13.27 2.29 19.19
N THR A 542 14.16 2.11 18.21
CA THR A 542 13.90 2.34 16.77
C THR A 542 12.77 1.44 16.27
N PHE A 543 12.68 0.22 16.79
CA PHE A 543 11.59 -0.72 16.52
C PHE A 543 10.35 -0.51 17.40
N GLN A 544 10.29 0.59 18.14
CA GLN A 544 9.15 0.94 19.00
C GLN A 544 8.76 -0.20 19.96
N LEU A 545 9.75 -0.95 20.45
CA LEU A 545 9.53 -2.05 21.40
C LEU A 545 9.65 -1.60 22.85
N CYS A 546 10.30 -0.46 23.07
CA CYS A 546 10.43 0.18 24.36
C CYS A 546 10.58 1.70 24.18
N TYR A 547 10.43 2.43 25.28
CA TYR A 547 10.75 3.85 25.37
C TYR A 547 11.49 4.16 26.67
N GLN A 548 12.27 5.24 26.65
CA GLN A 548 12.91 5.78 27.83
C GLN A 548 11.91 6.63 28.64
N ILE A 549 11.83 6.40 29.95
CA ILE A 549 10.96 7.19 30.83
C ILE A 549 11.48 8.64 30.87
N PRO A 550 10.68 9.65 30.49
CA PRO A 550 11.08 11.05 30.54
C PRO A 550 11.60 11.47 31.91
N GLY A 551 12.78 12.09 31.92
CA GLY A 551 13.44 12.54 33.16
C GLY A 551 14.24 11.44 33.90
N SER A 552 14.16 10.18 33.49
CA SER A 552 15.07 9.12 33.96
C SER A 552 16.09 8.79 32.89
N LYS A 553 17.39 8.89 33.21
CA LYS A 553 18.46 8.60 32.24
C LYS A 553 18.60 7.12 31.92
N ASP A 554 18.16 6.23 32.81
CA ASP A 554 18.46 4.80 32.73
C ASP A 554 17.24 3.90 32.95
N SER A 555 16.01 4.39 32.77
CA SER A 555 14.82 3.56 32.97
C SER A 555 13.98 3.49 31.71
N TYR A 556 13.62 2.27 31.33
CA TYR A 556 12.89 1.96 30.10
C TYR A 556 11.67 1.12 30.41
N ILE A 557 10.68 1.19 29.52
CA ILE A 557 9.45 0.39 29.59
C ILE A 557 9.23 -0.29 28.25
N ALA A 558 9.02 -1.61 28.27
CA ALA A 558 8.49 -2.40 27.15
C ALA A 558 6.96 -2.56 27.31
N PRO A 559 6.12 -1.79 26.59
CA PRO A 559 4.68 -1.73 26.82
C PRO A 559 3.94 -3.08 26.71
N GLN A 560 4.42 -3.95 25.84
CA GLN A 560 3.89 -5.29 25.61
C GLN A 560 3.99 -6.21 26.85
N LEU A 561 4.87 -5.89 27.80
CA LEU A 561 5.06 -6.63 29.04
C LEU A 561 4.35 -5.99 30.25
N LEU A 562 3.73 -4.82 30.08
CA LEU A 562 2.98 -4.16 31.15
C LEU A 562 1.84 -5.05 31.67
N THR A 563 1.35 -4.71 32.87
CA THR A 563 0.17 -5.35 33.44
C THR A 563 -1.05 -5.23 32.51
N LEU A 564 -1.93 -6.24 32.53
CA LEU A 564 -3.24 -6.17 31.88
C LEU A 564 -4.24 -5.32 32.68
N ASN A 565 -3.99 -5.15 33.98
CA ASN A 565 -4.90 -4.45 34.86
C ASN A 565 -4.77 -2.94 34.67
N GLN A 566 -5.89 -2.30 34.33
CA GLN A 566 -6.00 -0.85 34.28
C GLN A 566 -5.75 -0.26 35.69
N PRO A 567 -4.88 0.75 35.84
CA PRO A 567 -4.67 1.43 37.11
C PRO A 567 -5.89 2.29 37.48
N GLU A 568 -6.04 2.58 38.77
CA GLU A 568 -7.04 3.55 39.24
C GLU A 568 -6.58 4.99 38.95
N TYR A 569 -7.50 5.84 38.52
CA TYR A 569 -7.26 7.27 38.30
C TYR A 569 -8.55 8.08 38.30
N ASP A 570 -8.43 9.36 38.64
CA ASP A 570 -9.54 10.30 38.59
C ASP A 570 -9.85 10.71 37.15
N TRP A 571 -11.08 10.41 36.73
CA TRP A 571 -11.63 10.78 35.43
C TRP A 571 -12.92 11.59 35.57
N ASP A 572 -13.01 12.71 34.86
CA ASP A 572 -14.24 13.49 34.77
C ASP A 572 -15.13 12.88 33.69
N GLU A 573 -16.19 12.20 34.12
CA GLU A 573 -17.22 11.60 33.25
C GLU A 573 -18.15 12.66 32.63
N SER A 574 -18.11 13.92 33.08
CA SER A 574 -18.88 15.02 32.52
C SER A 574 -18.16 15.69 31.35
N ASP A 575 -18.86 15.90 30.23
CA ASP A 575 -18.36 16.63 29.04
C ASP A 575 -17.17 16.01 28.28
N ASN A 576 -17.20 14.69 28.08
CA ASN A 576 -16.19 13.98 27.29
C ASN A 576 -16.40 14.12 25.78
N LEU A 577 -15.31 14.32 25.02
CA LEU A 577 -15.30 13.93 23.60
C LEU A 577 -14.93 12.46 23.50
N ILE A 578 -15.75 11.69 22.78
CA ILE A 578 -15.53 10.27 22.58
C ILE A 578 -15.32 10.01 21.09
N LEU A 579 -14.33 9.19 20.74
CA LEU A 579 -14.14 8.67 19.38
C LEU A 579 -13.82 7.18 19.49
N ARG A 580 -14.34 6.37 18.57
CA ARG A 580 -13.97 4.95 18.47
C ARG A 580 -13.36 4.65 17.11
N CYS A 581 -12.29 3.88 17.10
CA CYS A 581 -11.71 3.30 15.90
C CYS A 581 -12.10 1.83 15.86
N LYS A 582 -12.91 1.42 14.89
CA LYS A 582 -13.38 0.04 14.73
C LYS A 582 -12.66 -0.64 13.58
N TYR A 583 -12.12 -1.83 13.83
CA TYR A 583 -11.35 -2.60 12.85
C TYR A 583 -12.16 -3.79 12.34
N GLU A 584 -12.09 -4.06 11.04
CA GLU A 584 -12.60 -5.32 10.48
C GLU A 584 -11.75 -6.51 10.98
N PHE A 585 -10.43 -6.30 11.02
CA PHE A 585 -9.45 -7.18 11.66
C PHE A 585 -8.43 -6.31 12.40
N MET A 586 -8.23 -6.58 13.69
CA MET A 586 -7.31 -5.82 14.54
C MET A 586 -6.00 -6.58 14.75
N PRO A 587 -4.88 -6.13 14.14
CA PRO A 587 -3.57 -6.72 14.43
C PRO A 587 -3.14 -6.37 15.86
N LYS A 588 -2.48 -7.31 16.54
CA LYS A 588 -1.88 -7.09 17.87
C LYS A 588 -0.75 -6.06 17.76
N GLY A 589 -0.62 -5.20 18.78
CA GLY A 589 0.50 -4.27 18.94
C GLY A 589 0.24 -2.80 18.58
N ILE A 590 -0.92 -2.46 17.98
CA ILE A 590 -1.26 -1.06 17.66
C ILE A 590 -1.14 -0.17 18.90
N ILE A 591 -1.72 -0.60 20.03
CA ILE A 591 -1.69 0.21 21.26
C ILE A 591 -0.28 0.29 21.86
N SER A 592 0.53 -0.76 21.76
CA SER A 592 1.91 -0.74 22.26
C SER A 592 2.76 0.31 21.54
N TRP A 593 2.67 0.38 20.20
CA TRP A 593 3.38 1.40 19.44
C TRP A 593 2.82 2.80 19.69
N PHE A 594 1.50 2.93 19.81
CA PHE A 594 0.88 4.20 20.19
C PHE A 594 1.41 4.69 21.54
N ILE A 595 1.57 3.79 22.51
CA ILE A 595 2.16 4.11 23.82
C ILE A 595 3.60 4.57 23.67
N VAL A 596 4.42 3.89 22.86
CA VAL A 596 5.81 4.29 22.60
C VAL A 596 5.87 5.68 21.97
N GLU A 597 5.09 5.96 20.93
CA GLU A 597 5.11 7.27 20.26
C GLU A 597 4.59 8.41 21.15
N MET A 598 3.62 8.11 22.02
CA MET A 598 2.98 9.11 22.88
C MET A 598 3.57 9.19 24.29
N HIS A 599 4.71 8.53 24.54
CA HIS A 599 5.25 8.32 25.89
C HIS A 599 5.50 9.61 26.68
N GLU A 600 5.93 10.69 26.00
CA GLU A 600 6.18 11.99 26.65
C GLU A 600 4.93 12.59 27.30
N LEU A 601 3.74 12.24 26.79
CA LEU A 601 2.47 12.76 27.29
C LEU A 601 1.82 11.86 28.34
N ILE A 602 2.41 10.71 28.69
CA ILE A 602 1.82 9.77 29.66
C ILE A 602 1.68 10.45 31.03
N TYR A 603 0.45 10.41 31.56
CA TYR A 603 0.11 11.06 32.81
C TYR A 603 0.92 10.45 33.97
N GLN A 604 1.78 11.29 34.55
CA GLN A 604 2.69 10.95 35.64
C GLN A 604 3.66 9.80 35.33
N GLN A 605 3.80 9.38 34.07
CA GLN A 605 4.61 8.22 33.65
C GLN A 605 4.25 6.90 34.37
N GLN A 606 3.03 6.81 34.90
CA GLN A 606 2.52 5.67 35.66
C GLN A 606 1.20 5.13 35.11
N HIS A 607 0.41 5.97 34.42
CA HIS A 607 -0.93 5.63 33.95
C HIS A 607 -0.89 4.99 32.56
N VAL A 608 -0.22 3.84 32.49
CA VAL A 608 -0.03 3.07 31.26
C VAL A 608 -0.05 1.58 31.60
N TRP A 609 -0.79 0.82 30.81
CA TRP A 609 -0.93 -0.63 30.95
C TRP A 609 -1.00 -1.26 29.55
N ARG A 610 -1.02 -2.58 29.47
CA ARG A 610 -0.84 -3.30 28.19
C ARG A 610 -1.89 -2.93 27.14
N SER A 611 -3.11 -2.63 27.55
CA SER A 611 -4.24 -2.33 26.67
C SER A 611 -4.67 -0.86 26.72
N GLY A 612 -3.90 0.05 27.31
CA GLY A 612 -4.30 1.45 27.34
C GLY A 612 -3.37 2.40 28.08
N VAL A 613 -3.69 3.69 27.95
CA VAL A 613 -2.86 4.78 28.45
C VAL A 613 -3.69 6.03 28.73
N ILE A 614 -3.30 6.76 29.78
CA ILE A 614 -3.77 8.12 30.06
C ILE A 614 -2.69 9.11 29.67
N LEU A 615 -3.06 10.05 28.82
CA LEU A 615 -2.23 11.14 28.35
C LEU A 615 -2.68 12.45 28.98
N ASN A 616 -1.77 13.39 29.19
CA ASN A 616 -2.07 14.71 29.72
C ASN A 616 -1.27 15.80 29.01
N LYS A 617 -1.98 16.85 28.58
CA LYS A 617 -1.39 18.05 27.99
C LYS A 617 -2.24 19.27 28.34
N ASP A 618 -1.63 20.32 28.88
CA ASP A 618 -2.31 21.59 29.19
C ASP A 618 -3.61 21.41 30.00
N ASN A 619 -3.55 20.59 31.06
CA ASN A 619 -4.69 20.20 31.91
C ASN A 619 -5.86 19.53 31.16
N THR A 620 -5.60 18.99 29.97
CA THR A 620 -6.53 18.18 29.19
C THR A 620 -6.02 16.75 29.22
N LYS A 621 -6.89 15.79 29.57
CA LYS A 621 -6.55 14.38 29.66
C LYS A 621 -7.19 13.61 28.50
N ALA A 622 -6.47 12.63 27.97
CA ALA A 622 -7.00 11.67 27.01
C ALA A 622 -6.80 10.24 27.53
N GLU A 623 -7.87 9.46 27.53
CA GLU A 623 -7.87 8.03 27.80
C GLU A 623 -7.94 7.30 26.46
N VAL A 624 -7.00 6.40 26.21
CA VAL A 624 -6.97 5.56 25.01
C VAL A 624 -6.91 4.09 25.44
N ILE A 625 -7.94 3.33 25.11
CA ILE A 625 -8.10 1.92 25.52
C ILE A 625 -8.36 1.04 24.30
N GLU A 626 -7.60 -0.04 24.20
CA GLU A 626 -7.83 -1.15 23.29
C GLU A 626 -8.80 -2.16 23.90
N TYR A 627 -9.91 -2.39 23.20
CA TYR A 627 -10.83 -3.51 23.45
C TYR A 627 -10.65 -4.54 22.33
N TYR A 628 -9.57 -5.33 22.44
CA TYR A 628 -9.15 -6.26 21.40
C TYR A 628 -10.25 -7.23 20.94
N GLU A 629 -10.99 -7.84 21.87
CA GLU A 629 -12.08 -8.78 21.57
C GLU A 629 -13.26 -8.13 20.80
N LYS A 630 -13.41 -6.80 20.91
CA LYS A 630 -14.40 -6.04 20.16
C LYS A 630 -13.84 -5.48 18.85
N GLY A 631 -12.53 -5.62 18.62
CA GLY A 631 -11.84 -5.01 17.49
C GLY A 631 -11.99 -3.49 17.48
N GLU A 632 -11.87 -2.84 18.65
CA GLU A 632 -11.99 -1.38 18.75
C GLU A 632 -10.94 -0.74 19.65
N ILE A 633 -10.52 0.48 19.31
CA ILE A 633 -9.82 1.40 20.22
C ILE A 633 -10.79 2.52 20.56
N GLN A 634 -11.02 2.75 21.84
CA GLN A 634 -11.81 3.87 22.34
C GLN A 634 -10.89 4.99 22.81
N ILE A 635 -11.24 6.23 22.45
CA ILE A 635 -10.56 7.45 22.88
C ILE A 635 -11.60 8.31 23.59
N ARG A 636 -11.32 8.70 24.84
CA ARG A 636 -12.10 9.68 25.59
C ARG A 636 -11.20 10.86 25.94
N VAL A 637 -11.69 12.09 25.79
CA VAL A 637 -10.91 13.29 26.09
C VAL A 637 -11.75 14.26 26.91
N THR A 638 -11.17 14.73 28.02
CA THR A 638 -11.78 15.70 28.92
C THR A 638 -10.83 16.88 29.16
N GLY A 639 -11.40 18.05 29.48
CA GLY A 639 -10.67 19.30 29.69
C GLY A 639 -10.89 20.35 28.61
N GLN A 640 -10.34 21.55 28.85
CA GLN A 640 -10.61 22.75 28.05
C GLN A 640 -10.19 22.61 26.58
N TYR A 641 -9.08 21.91 26.30
CA TYR A 641 -8.50 21.79 24.96
C TYR A 641 -8.72 20.40 24.36
N LYS A 642 -9.83 19.74 24.71
CA LYS A 642 -10.15 18.36 24.32
C LYS A 642 -10.09 18.08 22.82
N ARG A 643 -10.49 19.04 21.97
CA ARG A 643 -10.37 18.90 20.50
C ARG A 643 -8.91 18.87 20.05
N ASP A 644 -8.06 19.70 20.63
CA ASP A 644 -6.65 19.79 20.25
C ASP A 644 -5.90 18.50 20.61
N LEU A 645 -6.12 18.00 21.82
CA LEU A 645 -5.52 16.74 22.25
C LEU A 645 -6.06 15.54 21.46
N LEU A 646 -7.36 15.52 21.14
CA LEU A 646 -7.94 14.49 20.28
C LEU A 646 -7.32 14.49 18.88
N THR A 647 -7.08 15.66 18.27
CA THR A 647 -6.38 15.77 16.99
C THR A 647 -4.97 15.19 17.07
N ILE A 648 -4.22 15.45 18.15
CA ILE A 648 -2.87 14.89 18.34
C ILE A 648 -2.94 13.35 18.41
N VAL A 649 -3.81 12.82 19.28
CA VAL A 649 -4.00 11.37 19.47
C VAL A 649 -4.41 10.67 18.18
N THR A 650 -5.40 11.21 17.49
CA THR A 650 -5.91 10.62 16.24
C THR A 650 -4.90 10.70 15.10
N LYS A 651 -4.13 11.79 15.01
CA LYS A 651 -3.05 11.91 14.02
C LYS A 651 -1.97 10.85 14.22
N GLU A 652 -1.63 10.52 15.47
CA GLU A 652 -0.63 9.48 15.73
C GLU A 652 -1.16 8.08 15.41
N LEU A 653 -2.41 7.79 15.77
CA LEU A 653 -3.06 6.53 15.35
C LEU A 653 -3.14 6.41 13.83
N ASP A 654 -3.47 7.49 13.12
CA ASP A 654 -3.53 7.49 11.66
C ASP A 654 -2.17 7.18 11.02
N LYS A 655 -1.05 7.66 11.59
CA LYS A 655 0.30 7.29 11.12
C LYS A 655 0.55 5.79 11.32
N ILE A 656 0.19 5.24 12.47
CA ILE A 656 0.32 3.81 12.75
C ILE A 656 -0.54 3.01 11.78
N HIS A 657 -1.78 3.42 11.50
CA HIS A 657 -2.65 2.76 10.51
C HIS A 657 -2.07 2.82 9.11
N ALA A 658 -1.52 3.96 8.69
CA ALA A 658 -0.91 4.14 7.38
C ALA A 658 0.33 3.26 7.15
N SER A 659 0.97 2.78 8.22
CA SER A 659 2.08 1.83 8.14
C SER A 659 1.65 0.39 7.79
N TYR A 660 0.35 0.13 7.63
CA TYR A 660 -0.19 -1.13 7.13
C TYR A 660 -0.80 -0.92 5.73
N ASN A 661 -0.51 -1.82 4.79
CA ASN A 661 -0.92 -1.64 3.39
C ASN A 661 -2.45 -1.64 3.19
N ARG A 662 -3.18 -2.44 3.98
CA ARG A 662 -4.62 -2.73 3.76
C ARG A 662 -5.45 -2.76 5.05
N LEU A 663 -5.00 -2.06 6.10
CA LEU A 663 -5.74 -2.03 7.35
C LEU A 663 -7.06 -1.27 7.17
N ARG A 664 -8.18 -1.95 7.44
CA ARG A 664 -9.52 -1.37 7.37
C ARG A 664 -9.97 -0.94 8.74
N CYS A 665 -9.90 0.37 8.99
CA CYS A 665 -10.34 1.01 10.21
C CYS A 665 -11.41 2.07 9.90
N SER A 666 -12.56 1.97 10.57
CA SER A 666 -13.63 2.96 10.51
C SER A 666 -13.61 3.84 11.75
N LYS A 667 -13.51 5.15 11.57
CA LYS A 667 -13.70 6.12 12.66
C LYS A 667 -15.19 6.29 12.93
N LEU A 668 -15.57 6.15 14.20
CA LEU A 668 -16.92 6.24 14.69
C LEU A 668 -17.09 7.54 15.49
N ILE A 669 -18.00 8.39 15.01
CA ILE A 669 -18.30 9.71 15.56
C ILE A 669 -19.56 9.62 16.42
N PRO A 670 -19.53 10.08 17.67
CA PRO A 670 -20.68 10.05 18.57
C PRO A 670 -21.76 11.01 18.10
N CYS A 671 -23.01 10.64 18.36
CA CYS A 671 -24.14 11.56 18.23
C CYS A 671 -24.06 12.66 19.29
N ASN A 672 -24.38 13.89 18.92
CA ASN A 672 -24.38 15.06 19.80
C ASN A 672 -25.79 15.51 20.23
N CYS A 673 -26.83 14.69 20.00
CA CYS A 673 -28.17 15.00 20.49
C CYS A 673 -28.20 15.05 22.03
N ASP A 674 -29.23 15.66 22.62
CA ASP A 674 -29.29 15.87 24.07
C ASP A 674 -29.22 14.57 24.91
N THR A 675 -29.59 13.42 24.33
CA THR A 675 -29.47 12.11 25.01
C THR A 675 -28.07 11.51 24.88
N CYS A 676 -27.30 11.88 23.86
CA CYS A 676 -25.97 11.33 23.60
C CYS A 676 -24.83 12.25 24.06
N LYS A 677 -25.01 13.58 24.04
CA LYS A 677 -23.94 14.57 24.26
C LYS A 677 -23.14 14.41 25.56
N ASN A 678 -23.76 13.87 26.61
CA ASN A 678 -23.12 13.60 27.91
C ASN A 678 -23.19 12.12 28.31
N SER A 679 -23.55 11.24 27.38
CA SER A 679 -23.59 9.80 27.61
C SER A 679 -22.19 9.22 27.45
N GLN A 680 -21.84 8.26 28.30
CA GLN A 680 -20.64 7.43 28.12
C GLN A 680 -20.80 6.38 27.01
N ASN A 681 -22.05 6.14 26.58
CA ASN A 681 -22.40 5.26 25.49
C ASN A 681 -23.34 5.99 24.52
N PRO A 682 -22.85 7.00 23.79
CA PRO A 682 -23.65 7.66 22.77
C PRO A 682 -23.90 6.70 21.60
N TYR A 683 -24.89 7.00 20.76
CA TYR A 683 -24.96 6.36 19.45
C TYR A 683 -23.78 6.80 18.59
N PHE A 684 -23.26 5.93 17.72
CA PHE A 684 -22.11 6.22 16.88
C PHE A 684 -22.45 6.09 15.40
N TYR A 685 -21.90 6.98 14.59
CA TYR A 685 -21.98 6.95 13.13
C TYR A 685 -20.60 6.73 12.53
N GLU A 686 -20.51 5.98 11.44
CA GLU A 686 -19.28 5.89 10.65
C GLU A 686 -18.97 7.23 9.98
N PHE A 687 -17.77 7.74 10.18
CA PHE A 687 -17.32 9.03 9.64
C PHE A 687 -17.44 9.09 8.11
N ASP A 688 -17.05 8.03 7.41
CA ASP A 688 -17.13 7.99 5.95
C ASP A 688 -18.56 8.07 5.43
N LYS A 689 -19.52 7.48 6.14
CA LYS A 689 -20.95 7.61 5.82
C LYS A 689 -21.45 9.03 6.05
N LEU A 690 -21.01 9.71 7.13
CA LEU A 690 -21.34 11.13 7.34
C LEU A 690 -20.80 12.01 6.21
N ARG A 691 -19.56 11.75 5.75
CA ARG A 691 -18.98 12.46 4.59
C ARG A 691 -19.73 12.17 3.30
N GLU A 692 -20.11 10.92 3.04
CA GLU A 692 -20.92 10.54 1.87
C GLU A 692 -22.29 11.21 1.89
N ARG A 693 -22.90 11.40 3.07
CA ARG A 693 -24.15 12.16 3.20
C ARG A 693 -23.97 13.62 2.80
N ILE A 694 -22.94 14.29 3.31
CA ILE A 694 -22.64 15.69 2.94
C ILE A 694 -22.43 15.83 1.43
N SER A 695 -21.66 14.91 0.82
CA SER A 695 -21.38 14.94 -0.62
C SER A 695 -22.64 14.70 -1.47
N ASN A 696 -23.62 13.96 -0.95
CA ASN A 696 -24.92 13.73 -1.57
C ASN A 696 -26.00 14.75 -1.14
N ASN A 697 -25.61 15.88 -0.54
CA ASN A 697 -26.50 16.94 -0.06
C ASN A 697 -27.56 16.46 0.97
N LYS A 698 -27.19 15.51 1.82
CA LYS A 698 -27.99 15.02 2.95
C LYS A 698 -27.38 15.53 4.26
N TYR A 699 -27.93 16.63 4.79
CA TYR A 699 -27.33 17.34 5.92
C TYR A 699 -27.87 16.94 7.30
N THR A 700 -28.96 16.19 7.37
CA THR A 700 -29.53 15.71 8.63
C THR A 700 -29.46 14.19 8.73
N ILE A 701 -29.43 13.66 9.95
CA ILE A 701 -29.50 12.22 10.23
C ILE A 701 -30.26 11.99 11.54
N GLU A 702 -31.00 10.89 11.63
CA GLU A 702 -31.69 10.49 12.86
C GLU A 702 -30.73 9.70 13.77
N CYS A 703 -30.80 9.95 15.08
CA CYS A 703 -30.11 9.16 16.09
C CYS A 703 -30.84 7.84 16.30
N ASP A 704 -30.17 6.69 16.20
CA ASP A 704 -30.84 5.40 16.45
C ASP A 704 -30.98 5.10 17.96
N SER A 705 -30.58 6.03 18.84
CA SER A 705 -30.91 5.97 20.26
C SER A 705 -32.27 6.63 20.52
N PRO A 706 -33.17 6.00 21.30
CA PRO A 706 -34.40 6.64 21.76
C PRO A 706 -34.11 8.01 22.39
N PRO A 707 -34.92 9.06 22.10
CA PRO A 707 -36.19 9.04 21.39
C PRO A 707 -36.07 9.30 19.87
N TYR A 708 -34.96 8.92 19.24
CA TYR A 708 -34.73 9.02 17.80
C TYR A 708 -34.69 10.46 17.27
N LYS A 709 -33.86 11.31 17.89
CA LYS A 709 -33.76 12.73 17.52
C LYS A 709 -33.00 12.91 16.21
N THR A 710 -33.48 13.85 15.38
CA THR A 710 -32.72 14.32 14.21
C THR A 710 -31.61 15.28 14.64
N VAL A 711 -30.42 15.12 14.06
CA VAL A 711 -29.23 15.96 14.26
C VAL A 711 -28.64 16.41 12.92
N GLU A 712 -27.93 17.53 12.94
CA GLU A 712 -27.19 18.05 11.79
C GLU A 712 -25.86 17.31 11.63
N VAL A 713 -25.62 16.74 10.45
CA VAL A 713 -24.43 15.93 10.12
C VAL A 713 -23.14 16.76 10.25
N SER A 714 -23.15 18.03 9.87
CA SER A 714 -21.97 18.90 10.03
C SER A 714 -21.60 19.09 11.49
N SER A 715 -22.59 19.28 12.37
CA SER A 715 -22.35 19.45 13.80
C SER A 715 -21.67 18.24 14.45
N LEU A 716 -22.01 17.03 14.00
CA LEU A 716 -21.37 15.79 14.48
C LEU A 716 -19.87 15.77 14.15
N ILE A 717 -19.51 16.22 12.95
CA ILE A 717 -18.12 16.24 12.49
C ILE A 717 -17.36 17.36 13.18
N ASP A 718 -17.91 18.58 13.16
CA ASP A 718 -17.27 19.79 13.72
C ASP A 718 -17.04 19.68 15.23
N ASP A 719 -17.84 18.88 15.93
CA ASP A 719 -17.68 18.66 17.36
C ASP A 719 -16.43 17.86 17.72
N VAL A 720 -15.96 17.02 16.80
CA VAL A 720 -14.90 16.02 17.03
C VAL A 720 -13.65 16.27 16.19
N ILE A 721 -13.81 16.79 14.96
CA ILE A 721 -12.75 16.98 13.97
C ILE A 721 -12.67 18.45 13.59
N LYS A 722 -11.47 19.03 13.53
CA LYS A 722 -11.32 20.42 13.08
C LYS A 722 -11.59 20.54 11.57
N PRO A 723 -12.24 21.63 11.11
CA PRO A 723 -12.44 21.88 9.67
C PRO A 723 -11.13 21.90 8.85
N SER A 724 -10.01 22.26 9.48
CA SER A 724 -8.67 22.28 8.86
C SER A 724 -8.08 20.88 8.59
N ASP A 725 -8.55 19.85 9.30
CA ASP A 725 -8.07 18.47 9.17
C ASP A 725 -8.82 17.71 8.05
N ILE A 726 -9.76 18.40 7.37
CA ILE A 726 -10.43 17.94 6.15
C ILE A 726 -9.48 18.16 4.96
N THR A 727 -8.36 17.44 4.89
CA THR A 727 -7.56 17.38 3.66
C THR A 727 -8.32 16.60 2.58
N PRO A 728 -8.34 17.06 1.31
CA PRO A 728 -8.95 16.31 0.23
C PRO A 728 -7.96 15.27 -0.31
N ALA A 729 -7.76 14.16 0.41
CA ALA A 729 -6.99 13.02 -0.12
C ALA A 729 -7.42 11.70 0.53
N LEU A 730 -8.28 10.99 -0.19
CA LEU A 730 -8.33 9.55 -0.45
C LEU A 730 -9.76 9.30 -0.93
N GLN A 731 -9.90 9.12 -2.24
CA GLN A 731 -11.15 8.60 -2.80
C GLN A 731 -11.39 7.22 -2.19
N PRO A 732 -12.66 6.81 -1.98
CA PRO A 732 -12.93 5.42 -1.65
C PRO A 732 -12.33 4.53 -2.75
N PRO A 733 -11.88 3.30 -2.43
CA PRO A 733 -11.50 2.33 -3.45
C PRO A 733 -12.64 2.23 -4.48
N PRO A 734 -12.36 1.93 -5.75
CA PRO A 734 -13.41 1.79 -6.75
C PRO A 734 -14.47 0.83 -6.21
N LYS A 735 -15.71 1.32 -6.08
CA LYS A 735 -16.86 0.48 -5.70
C LYS A 735 -16.86 -0.70 -6.68
N ASN A 736 -16.57 -1.91 -6.18
CA ASN A 736 -17.03 -3.11 -6.86
C ASN A 736 -18.53 -2.92 -7.09
N LYS A 737 -18.96 -3.16 -8.33
CA LYS A 737 -20.36 -3.03 -8.74
C LYS A 737 -21.27 -3.67 -7.68
N PRO A 738 -22.43 -3.08 -7.35
CA PRO A 738 -23.49 -3.88 -6.77
C PRO A 738 -23.83 -4.99 -7.78
N GLU A 739 -23.76 -6.24 -7.33
CA GLU A 739 -24.48 -7.32 -8.01
C GLU A 739 -25.95 -6.90 -8.14
N PRO A 740 -26.61 -7.21 -9.26
CA PRO A 740 -28.05 -6.95 -9.37
C PRO A 740 -28.80 -7.78 -8.33
N ASP A 741 -29.63 -7.11 -7.55
CA ASP A 741 -30.57 -7.68 -6.57
C ASP A 741 -31.30 -8.91 -7.16
N PRO A 742 -31.42 -10.05 -6.45
CA PRO A 742 -32.10 -11.23 -6.95
C PRO A 742 -33.60 -10.93 -7.09
N ARG A 743 -34.05 -10.73 -8.34
CA ARG A 743 -35.49 -10.74 -8.65
C ARG A 743 -36.08 -12.11 -8.30
N PRO A 744 -37.33 -12.16 -7.81
CA PRO A 744 -38.03 -13.42 -7.59
C PRO A 744 -38.16 -14.19 -8.91
N ILE A 745 -37.86 -15.48 -8.84
CA ILE A 745 -37.92 -16.43 -9.95
C ILE A 745 -39.36 -16.55 -10.45
N ASN A 746 -39.67 -15.93 -11.59
CA ASN A 746 -40.80 -16.32 -12.42
C ASN A 746 -40.28 -17.26 -13.52
N LYS A 747 -40.86 -18.47 -13.59
CA LYS A 747 -40.57 -19.47 -14.63
C LYS A 747 -40.73 -18.85 -16.04
N PRO A 748 -39.79 -19.04 -16.98
CA PRO A 748 -40.02 -18.74 -18.38
C PRO A 748 -40.85 -19.85 -19.07
N PRO A 749 -41.60 -19.54 -20.13
CA PRO A 749 -42.34 -20.53 -20.90
C PRO A 749 -41.39 -21.35 -21.79
N GLU A 750 -41.76 -22.61 -22.04
CA GLU A 750 -41.03 -23.55 -22.90
C GLU A 750 -41.00 -23.10 -24.37
N GLU A 751 -39.82 -22.86 -24.94
CA GLU A 751 -39.61 -22.77 -26.39
C GLU A 751 -38.97 -24.04 -26.94
N LYS A 752 -39.62 -24.64 -27.95
CA LYS A 752 -39.17 -25.82 -28.69
C LYS A 752 -38.06 -25.44 -29.70
N TRP A 753 -36.92 -26.13 -29.62
CA TRP A 753 -35.80 -25.97 -30.55
C TRP A 753 -36.07 -26.62 -31.91
N THR A 754 -35.81 -25.89 -33.01
CA THR A 754 -35.92 -26.41 -34.39
C THR A 754 -34.69 -27.22 -34.80
N LEU A 755 -34.85 -28.11 -35.80
CA LEU A 755 -33.81 -29.04 -36.30
C LEU A 755 -32.54 -28.32 -36.83
N SER A 756 -32.68 -27.06 -37.28
CA SER A 756 -31.56 -26.23 -37.75
C SER A 756 -30.57 -25.87 -36.64
N ASN A 757 -31.07 -25.60 -35.43
CA ASN A 757 -30.22 -25.27 -34.27
C ASN A 757 -29.46 -26.49 -33.74
N LYS A 758 -29.99 -27.71 -33.96
CA LYS A 758 -29.31 -28.97 -33.57
C LYS A 758 -28.16 -29.34 -34.51
N LEU A 759 -28.27 -29.03 -35.80
CA LEU A 759 -27.20 -29.30 -36.78
C LEU A 759 -26.02 -28.33 -36.62
N ALA A 760 -26.28 -27.04 -36.31
CA ALA A 760 -25.23 -26.05 -36.06
C ALA A 760 -24.37 -26.40 -34.82
N LEU A 761 -24.98 -26.98 -33.78
CA LEU A 761 -24.29 -27.39 -32.55
C LEU A 761 -23.37 -28.61 -32.79
N ILE A 762 -23.76 -29.55 -33.64
CA ILE A 762 -22.95 -30.73 -33.99
C ILE A 762 -21.72 -30.33 -34.83
N SER A 763 -21.83 -29.33 -35.71
CA SER A 763 -20.69 -28.80 -36.49
C SER A 763 -19.65 -28.09 -35.62
N ILE A 764 -20.09 -27.40 -34.55
CA ILE A 764 -19.19 -26.70 -33.61
C ILE A 764 -18.47 -27.70 -32.70
N ILE A 765 -19.14 -28.78 -32.28
CA ILE A 765 -18.54 -29.83 -31.45
C ILE A 765 -17.52 -30.67 -32.24
N ALA A 766 -17.76 -30.92 -33.54
CA ALA A 766 -16.80 -31.61 -34.41
C ALA A 766 -15.52 -30.78 -34.71
N GLY A 767 -15.63 -29.45 -34.76
CA GLY A 767 -14.48 -28.55 -34.97
C GLY A 767 -13.54 -28.45 -33.76
N LEU A 768 -14.05 -28.65 -32.54
CA LEU A 768 -13.26 -28.57 -31.31
C LEU A 768 -12.43 -29.84 -31.02
N PHE A 769 -12.78 -31.00 -31.61
CA PHE A 769 -12.03 -32.26 -31.42
C PHE A 769 -10.85 -32.46 -32.38
N VAL A 770 -10.73 -31.70 -33.47
CA VAL A 770 -9.63 -31.82 -34.44
C VAL A 770 -8.39 -30.99 -34.04
N GLY A 771 -8.53 -30.00 -33.15
CA GLY A 771 -7.43 -29.11 -32.74
C GLY A 771 -6.49 -29.65 -31.67
N ILE A 772 -6.85 -30.74 -30.96
CA ILE A 772 -6.10 -31.23 -29.78
C ILE A 772 -5.24 -32.46 -30.10
N GLY A 773 -5.42 -33.11 -31.26
CA GLY A 773 -4.61 -34.28 -31.67
C GLY A 773 -3.26 -33.97 -32.34
N GLY A 774 -2.98 -32.71 -32.68
CA GLY A 774 -1.85 -32.32 -33.53
C GLY A 774 -0.53 -31.96 -32.82
N TRP A 775 -0.48 -31.98 -31.49
CA TRP A 775 0.70 -31.49 -30.73
C TRP A 775 1.36 -32.53 -29.80
N LEU A 776 0.86 -33.78 -29.77
CA LEU A 776 1.42 -34.89 -28.97
C LEU A 776 2.09 -35.99 -29.80
N PHE A 777 2.31 -35.80 -31.11
CA PHE A 777 2.80 -36.86 -32.01
C PHE A 777 3.98 -36.44 -32.89
N ASN A 778 4.99 -35.78 -32.30
CA ASN A 778 6.24 -35.48 -33.01
C ASN A 778 7.51 -35.66 -32.16
N GLY A 779 7.54 -36.73 -31.37
CA GLY A 779 8.70 -37.09 -30.58
C GLY A 779 8.59 -38.50 -30.03
N LEU A 780 8.51 -39.51 -30.90
CA LEU A 780 8.83 -40.92 -30.63
C LEU A 780 8.56 -41.75 -31.91
N LEU A 781 9.39 -41.56 -32.93
CA LEU A 781 9.68 -42.58 -33.92
C LEU A 781 11.09 -43.06 -33.64
N ASN A 782 11.23 -44.23 -33.04
CA ASN A 782 12.06 -45.27 -33.63
C ASN A 782 11.85 -46.64 -32.97
N ASP A 783 11.76 -47.61 -33.88
CA ASP A 783 12.00 -49.04 -33.74
C ASP A 783 10.86 -50.00 -33.30
N LYS A 784 10.34 -50.63 -34.36
CA LYS A 784 10.12 -52.10 -34.54
C LYS A 784 8.83 -52.70 -33.92
N VAL A 785 7.83 -53.06 -34.74
CA VAL A 785 7.63 -54.38 -35.45
C VAL A 785 7.26 -55.47 -34.41
N ILE A 786 6.17 -56.26 -34.44
CA ILE A 786 5.11 -56.66 -35.39
C ILE A 786 4.02 -57.45 -34.59
N GLU A 787 2.79 -57.56 -35.14
CA GLU A 787 1.72 -58.57 -34.92
C GLU A 787 0.74 -58.57 -33.71
N LYS A 788 -0.48 -58.08 -34.04
CA LYS A 788 -1.86 -58.62 -33.90
C LYS A 788 -2.22 -59.90 -33.06
N PRO A 789 -3.52 -60.04 -32.69
CA PRO A 789 -3.98 -60.43 -31.35
C PRO A 789 -4.68 -61.81 -31.28
N SER A 790 -4.95 -62.32 -30.07
CA SER A 790 -6.10 -63.22 -29.85
C SER A 790 -6.52 -63.38 -28.37
N ARG A 791 -7.85 -63.38 -28.18
CA ARG A 791 -8.69 -64.09 -27.18
C ARG A 791 -8.89 -63.53 -25.76
N ASP A 792 -10.08 -62.94 -25.61
CA ASP A 792 -11.06 -62.96 -24.49
C ASP A 792 -11.25 -64.36 -23.81
N PRO A 793 -12.06 -64.52 -22.74
CA PRO A 793 -12.65 -63.53 -21.80
C PRO A 793 -12.59 -63.95 -20.31
N GLY A 794 -13.00 -63.05 -19.40
CA GLY A 794 -13.49 -63.46 -18.08
C GLY A 794 -13.67 -62.35 -17.04
N THR A 795 -14.91 -61.85 -16.92
CA THR A 795 -15.65 -61.45 -15.68
C THR A 795 -14.98 -60.45 -14.72
N GLN A 796 -15.60 -59.39 -14.17
CA GLN A 796 -16.98 -59.00 -13.86
C GLN A 796 -16.88 -57.50 -13.43
N GLN A 797 -17.83 -56.63 -13.82
CA GLN A 797 -18.80 -55.96 -12.90
C GLN A 797 -18.11 -55.11 -11.80
N GLU A 798 -18.27 -53.79 -11.72
CA GLU A 798 -19.51 -53.06 -11.45
C GLU A 798 -19.39 -51.54 -11.71
N GLN A 799 -20.47 -51.01 -12.31
CA GLN A 799 -21.22 -49.77 -12.06
C GLN A 799 -20.52 -48.43 -11.76
N LEU A 800 -20.61 -47.56 -12.76
CA LEU A 800 -20.80 -46.11 -12.67
C LEU A 800 -22.25 -45.79 -13.08
N ASP A 801 -22.99 -45.06 -12.26
CA ASP A 801 -23.45 -43.68 -12.53
C ASP A 801 -24.40 -43.18 -11.42
#